data_AF-A0A2W7D5V6-F1
#
_entry.id   AF-A0A2W7D5V6-F1
#
_cell.length_a   1.000
_cell.length_b   1.000
_cell.length_c   1.000
_cell.angle_alpha   90.00
_cell.angle_beta   90.00
_cell.angle_gamma   90.00
#
_symmetry.space_group_name_H-M   'P 1'
#
loop_
_entity.id
_entity.type
_entity.pdbx_description
1 polymer ?
#
loop_
_entity_poly.entity_id
_entity_poly.type
_entity_poly.pdbx_seq_one_letter_code
_entity_poly.pdbx_strand_id
1 'polypeptide(L)'
;MQTLIIDNYDSYTFNLYQLIAEVNGSLPLVIQNNQMDWESLEQLTFDNIVISPGPGRPENPTDFGICGLALKNPPVPVLGVCLGHQGLGHLYGSKIIHAPEVRHGRLSRIYHDRQDLFKGIPSPFSAVRYHSLLVADDLPDCLEKTAWTEDGLIMGLRHRQLPLWGVQFHPESICTEYGRVILENFRDLTSQFALNSAKKSRQQQEKNIKPISLPTFHNKKQDLTLVSQKLDQYPDSEQLFYNLFTDSPNTFWLDSSRVEAGLSRFSFMGDDRGKHSSLVQYHVQTQELIVTKSGEITCYRESIFDYLKRELASRQCLSENLPFDFNGGFVGYLGYELKAESGSELVHQSPFPDGMFLFADRLIVIDHQEKNLYLVCLVETGQKQEAEAWFTEIQAKLQALAPLPEIIGDRHQEPVVFRLSRSPQIYRENIAQCLQEIHEGETYQVCLTNQLKTKTTPDPLAFYRTLRRINPAPYSAFLKFGEVAIACSSPERFLKIDSQGWVETKPIKGTLHRGKNAEEDLVLRGRLQNSEKDRAENLMIVDLLRNDLGKVCQVGTVQVPKLMEIETYATLHQLVSTIQGHLLPDLQAVDCVRAAWPGGSMTGAPKIRTLQIIDRLEQEARGIYSGSIGFFGLNGSTDLNIVIRTAILTPQETSIGVGGGIVAMSDPEAECQEILLKAQALMQAIALTVHGRPDNYQVLGVD
;
A
#
# COMPACT_ATOMS: atom_id res chain seq x y z
N MET A 1 15.82 -24.48 -12.98
CA MET A 1 14.97 -24.34 -14.17
C MET A 1 14.67 -22.86 -14.30
N GLN A 2 15.19 -22.22 -15.33
CA GLN A 2 15.05 -20.78 -15.52
C GLN A 2 13.69 -20.48 -16.17
N THR A 3 12.76 -19.90 -15.42
CA THR A 3 11.47 -19.46 -15.94
C THR A 3 11.55 -18.00 -16.39
N LEU A 4 11.00 -17.70 -17.57
CA LEU A 4 10.69 -16.34 -17.99
C LEU A 4 9.23 -16.03 -17.64
N ILE A 5 8.98 -14.96 -16.89
CA ILE A 5 7.66 -14.40 -16.67
C ILE A 5 7.51 -13.16 -17.54
N ILE A 6 6.51 -13.15 -18.42
CA ILE A 6 6.10 -11.96 -19.16
C ILE A 6 4.97 -11.30 -18.38
N ASP A 7 5.27 -10.16 -17.75
CA ASP A 7 4.37 -9.38 -16.91
C ASP A 7 3.50 -8.44 -17.77
N ASN A 8 2.20 -8.64 -17.73
CA ASN A 8 1.21 -7.74 -18.33
C ASN A 8 0.74 -6.65 -17.34
N TYR A 9 1.64 -6.18 -16.48
CA TYR A 9 1.39 -5.13 -15.47
C TYR A 9 0.31 -5.49 -14.45
N ASP A 10 0.25 -6.77 -14.07
CA ASP A 10 -0.71 -7.21 -13.05
C ASP A 10 -0.21 -6.95 -11.62
N SER A 11 -1.16 -6.85 -10.69
CA SER A 11 -0.87 -6.77 -9.26
C SER A 11 -0.66 -8.13 -8.60
N TYR A 12 -0.60 -9.25 -9.33
CA TYR A 12 -0.33 -10.59 -8.77
C TYR A 12 0.89 -11.29 -9.38
N THR A 13 1.58 -10.70 -10.36
CA THR A 13 2.74 -11.30 -11.04
C THR A 13 3.86 -11.74 -10.08
N PHE A 14 4.16 -10.96 -9.05
CA PHE A 14 5.20 -11.32 -8.08
C PHE A 14 4.74 -12.39 -7.08
N ASN A 15 3.44 -12.69 -6.97
CA ASN A 15 2.99 -13.90 -6.28
C ASN A 15 3.34 -15.15 -7.09
N LEU A 16 3.17 -15.11 -8.42
CA LEU A 16 3.65 -16.17 -9.32
C LEU A 16 5.18 -16.28 -9.25
N TYR A 17 5.90 -15.16 -9.28
CA TYR A 17 7.36 -15.13 -9.14
C TYR A 17 7.83 -15.89 -7.90
N GLN A 18 7.28 -15.54 -6.73
CA GLN A 18 7.63 -16.14 -5.45
C GLN A 18 7.35 -17.66 -5.46
N LEU A 19 6.16 -18.05 -5.91
CA LEU A 19 5.75 -19.45 -5.93
C LEU A 19 6.57 -20.30 -6.93
N ILE A 20 6.86 -19.75 -8.11
CA ILE A 20 7.72 -20.41 -9.12
C ILE A 20 9.16 -20.52 -8.61
N ALA A 21 9.69 -19.47 -7.96
CA ALA A 21 11.03 -19.50 -7.39
C ALA A 21 11.18 -20.61 -6.34
N GLU A 22 10.17 -20.80 -5.49
CA GLU A 22 10.13 -21.91 -4.54
C GLU A 22 10.04 -23.29 -5.21
N VAL A 23 9.21 -23.43 -6.25
CA VAL A 23 8.99 -24.70 -6.96
C VAL A 23 10.22 -25.14 -7.77
N ASN A 24 10.91 -24.17 -8.38
CA ASN A 24 12.05 -24.41 -9.27
C ASN A 24 13.40 -24.33 -8.58
N GLY A 25 13.46 -23.73 -7.38
CA GLY A 25 14.70 -23.45 -6.66
C GLY A 25 15.60 -22.41 -7.32
N SER A 26 15.06 -21.62 -8.26
CA SER A 26 15.78 -20.58 -8.99
C SER A 26 14.86 -19.40 -9.30
N LEU A 27 15.39 -18.18 -9.21
CA LEU A 27 14.63 -16.95 -9.42
C LEU A 27 14.18 -16.84 -10.89
N PRO A 28 12.87 -16.62 -11.15
CA PRO A 28 12.41 -16.30 -12.49
C PRO A 28 13.00 -15.00 -13.01
N LEU A 29 13.15 -14.89 -14.34
CA LEU A 29 13.37 -13.61 -14.99
C LEU A 29 12.01 -12.97 -15.26
N VAL A 30 11.79 -11.73 -14.86
CA VAL A 30 10.54 -10.98 -15.13
C VAL A 30 10.84 -9.88 -16.12
N ILE A 31 10.03 -9.80 -17.19
CA ILE A 31 10.06 -8.72 -18.16
C ILE A 31 8.65 -8.19 -18.38
N GLN A 32 8.49 -6.88 -18.61
CA GLN A 32 7.19 -6.35 -19.00
C GLN A 32 6.89 -6.69 -20.46
N ASN A 33 5.61 -6.85 -20.79
CA ASN A 33 5.15 -7.28 -22.12
C ASN A 33 5.51 -6.34 -23.30
N ASN A 34 6.03 -5.15 -23.00
CA ASN A 34 6.46 -4.12 -23.94
C ASN A 34 7.91 -3.64 -23.69
N GLN A 35 8.64 -4.27 -22.76
CA GLN A 35 9.96 -3.81 -22.33
C GLN A 35 11.04 -3.99 -23.41
N MET A 36 10.89 -5.02 -24.24
CA MET A 36 11.81 -5.36 -25.31
C MET A 36 11.10 -6.08 -26.45
N ASP A 37 11.73 -6.11 -27.63
CA ASP A 37 11.23 -6.87 -28.77
C ASP A 37 11.47 -8.38 -28.63
N TRP A 38 10.76 -9.16 -29.44
CA TRP A 38 10.81 -10.61 -29.43
C TRP A 38 12.18 -11.17 -29.85
N GLU A 39 12.84 -10.53 -30.82
CA GLU A 39 14.16 -10.97 -31.30
C GLU A 39 15.24 -10.88 -30.22
N SER A 40 15.17 -9.85 -29.37
CA SER A 40 16.06 -9.69 -28.22
C SER A 40 15.70 -10.66 -27.10
N LEU A 41 14.41 -10.94 -26.90
CA LEU A 41 13.92 -11.89 -25.89
C LEU A 41 14.35 -13.31 -26.21
N GLU A 42 14.23 -13.77 -27.47
CA GLU A 42 14.63 -15.11 -27.89
C GLU A 42 16.14 -15.38 -27.71
N GLN A 43 16.96 -14.34 -27.59
CA GLN A 43 18.39 -14.50 -27.29
C GLN A 43 18.66 -14.85 -25.82
N LEU A 44 17.69 -14.66 -24.94
CA LEU A 44 17.78 -15.04 -23.53
C LEU A 44 17.60 -16.54 -23.37
N THR A 45 18.29 -17.13 -22.40
CA THR A 45 18.16 -18.56 -22.10
C THR A 45 17.14 -18.78 -20.99
N PHE A 46 16.06 -19.51 -21.31
CA PHE A 46 15.03 -19.92 -20.35
C PHE A 46 14.44 -21.27 -20.77
N ASP A 47 13.94 -22.02 -19.80
CA ASP A 47 13.42 -23.39 -19.96
C ASP A 47 11.92 -23.42 -20.24
N ASN A 48 11.18 -22.40 -19.78
CA ASN A 48 9.75 -22.21 -19.99
C ASN A 48 9.35 -20.73 -19.87
N ILE A 49 8.15 -20.43 -20.34
CA ILE A 49 7.52 -19.11 -20.25
C ILE A 49 6.24 -19.21 -19.41
N VAL A 50 6.03 -18.23 -18.54
CA VAL A 50 4.75 -17.97 -17.87
C VAL A 50 4.27 -16.59 -18.30
N ILE A 51 3.08 -16.53 -18.91
CA ILE A 51 2.43 -15.26 -19.24
C ILE A 51 1.51 -14.93 -18.08
N SER A 52 1.78 -13.81 -17.40
CA SER A 52 1.04 -13.41 -16.20
C SER A 52 -0.40 -13.03 -16.54
N PRO A 53 -1.26 -12.87 -15.52
CA PRO A 53 -2.50 -12.10 -15.65
C PRO A 53 -2.19 -10.66 -16.07
N GLY A 54 -3.24 -9.89 -16.34
CA GLY A 54 -3.16 -8.47 -16.68
C GLY A 54 -4.55 -7.86 -16.86
N PRO A 55 -4.64 -6.52 -16.88
CA PRO A 55 -5.87 -5.82 -17.22
C PRO A 55 -6.14 -5.86 -18.74
N GLY A 56 -7.38 -5.60 -19.11
CA GLY A 56 -7.78 -5.39 -20.49
C GLY A 56 -7.94 -6.71 -21.26
N ARG A 57 -7.54 -6.70 -22.53
CA ARG A 57 -7.93 -7.73 -23.51
C ARG A 57 -6.77 -8.25 -24.34
N PRO A 58 -6.69 -9.57 -24.61
CA PRO A 58 -5.64 -10.11 -25.47
C PRO A 58 -5.77 -9.63 -26.92
N GLU A 59 -6.95 -9.15 -27.34
CA GLU A 59 -7.16 -8.55 -28.67
C GLU A 59 -6.50 -7.17 -28.80
N ASN A 60 -6.17 -6.52 -27.69
CA ASN A 60 -5.52 -5.23 -27.68
C ASN A 60 -3.99 -5.39 -27.60
N PRO A 61 -3.23 -4.99 -28.64
CA PRO A 61 -1.78 -5.13 -28.64
C PRO A 61 -1.08 -4.39 -27.50
N THR A 62 -1.66 -3.31 -26.96
CA THR A 62 -1.06 -2.59 -25.82
C THR A 62 -1.17 -3.36 -24.52
N ASP A 63 -2.20 -4.19 -24.37
CA ASP A 63 -2.46 -4.98 -23.17
C ASP A 63 -1.69 -6.31 -23.21
N PHE A 64 -1.43 -6.84 -24.41
CA PHE A 64 -0.87 -8.17 -24.59
C PHE A 64 0.57 -8.19 -25.15
N GLY A 65 1.01 -7.13 -25.80
CA GLY A 65 2.40 -6.93 -26.24
C GLY A 65 3.03 -8.15 -26.91
N ILE A 66 4.22 -8.53 -26.45
CA ILE A 66 4.99 -9.67 -26.96
C ILE A 66 4.40 -11.05 -26.62
N CYS A 67 3.39 -11.14 -25.74
CA CYS A 67 2.78 -12.41 -25.33
C CYS A 67 2.18 -13.17 -26.52
N GLY A 68 1.63 -12.46 -27.51
CA GLY A 68 1.10 -13.07 -28.73
C GLY A 68 2.17 -13.80 -29.53
N LEU A 69 3.40 -13.29 -29.57
CA LEU A 69 4.53 -13.93 -30.25
C LEU A 69 5.01 -15.17 -29.48
N ALA A 70 5.05 -15.09 -28.15
CA ALA A 70 5.38 -16.20 -27.26
C ALA A 70 4.46 -17.41 -27.45
N LEU A 71 3.17 -17.16 -27.68
CA LEU A 71 2.19 -18.21 -27.92
C LEU A 71 2.20 -18.73 -29.37
N LYS A 72 2.52 -17.88 -30.36
CA LYS A 72 2.48 -18.26 -31.78
C LYS A 72 3.59 -19.24 -32.16
N ASN A 73 4.80 -19.01 -31.66
CA ASN A 73 5.98 -19.81 -31.96
C ASN A 73 6.71 -20.18 -30.66
N PRO A 74 6.12 -21.01 -29.79
CA PRO A 74 6.68 -21.27 -28.47
C PRO A 74 7.99 -22.07 -28.62
N PRO A 75 9.17 -21.49 -28.28
CA PRO A 75 10.43 -22.24 -28.33
C PRO A 75 10.53 -23.26 -27.20
N VAL A 76 9.73 -23.05 -26.15
CA VAL A 76 9.67 -23.80 -24.90
C VAL A 76 8.22 -23.88 -24.41
N PRO A 77 7.91 -24.73 -23.42
CA PRO A 77 6.60 -24.79 -22.80
C PRO A 77 6.11 -23.44 -22.28
N VAL A 78 4.83 -23.12 -22.51
CA VAL A 78 4.20 -21.88 -22.08
C VAL A 78 2.98 -22.15 -21.20
N LEU A 79 2.89 -21.45 -20.08
CA LEU A 79 1.71 -21.41 -19.22
C LEU A 79 1.12 -20.00 -19.23
N GLY A 80 -0.12 -19.86 -19.70
CA GLY A 80 -0.88 -18.62 -19.59
C GLY A 80 -1.77 -18.60 -18.35
N VAL A 81 -1.70 -17.54 -17.54
CA VAL A 81 -2.59 -17.34 -16.38
C VAL A 81 -3.53 -16.18 -16.66
N CYS A 82 -4.83 -16.36 -16.45
CA CYS A 82 -5.87 -15.36 -16.67
C CYS A 82 -5.80 -14.69 -18.06
N LEU A 83 -5.25 -13.48 -18.19
CA LEU A 83 -5.01 -12.83 -19.48
C LEU A 83 -4.15 -13.69 -20.42
N GLY A 84 -3.12 -14.37 -19.90
CA GLY A 84 -2.32 -15.32 -20.68
C GLY A 84 -3.14 -16.52 -21.19
N HIS A 85 -4.09 -17.01 -20.39
CA HIS A 85 -5.02 -18.07 -20.81
C HIS A 85 -5.99 -17.57 -21.88
N GLN A 86 -6.51 -16.35 -21.72
CA GLN A 86 -7.37 -15.71 -22.72
C GLN A 86 -6.61 -15.49 -24.03
N GLY A 87 -5.36 -15.06 -23.97
CA GLY A 87 -4.50 -14.92 -25.14
C GLY A 87 -4.27 -16.23 -25.88
N LEU A 88 -4.10 -17.35 -25.17
CA LEU A 88 -4.05 -18.68 -25.78
C LEU A 88 -5.35 -19.01 -26.53
N GLY A 89 -6.50 -18.77 -25.90
CA GLY A 89 -7.80 -18.96 -26.55
C GLY A 89 -7.94 -18.09 -27.81
N HIS A 90 -7.70 -16.79 -27.68
CA HIS A 90 -7.82 -15.79 -28.75
C HIS A 90 -6.94 -16.11 -29.95
N LEU A 91 -5.64 -16.35 -29.72
CA LEU A 91 -4.67 -16.52 -30.79
C LEU A 91 -4.97 -17.74 -31.67
N TYR A 92 -5.60 -18.77 -31.10
CA TYR A 92 -5.96 -19.99 -31.81
C TYR A 92 -7.41 -20.03 -32.29
N GLY A 93 -8.14 -18.89 -32.20
CA GLY A 93 -9.43 -18.71 -32.86
C GLY A 93 -10.66 -18.76 -31.95
N SER A 94 -10.49 -18.84 -30.64
CA SER A 94 -11.61 -18.74 -29.69
C SER A 94 -12.00 -17.28 -29.46
N LYS A 95 -13.25 -17.03 -29.09
CA LYS A 95 -13.72 -15.68 -28.74
C LYS A 95 -13.52 -15.38 -27.26
N ILE A 96 -13.24 -14.11 -26.94
CA ILE A 96 -13.24 -13.62 -25.56
C ILE A 96 -14.55 -12.89 -25.29
N ILE A 97 -15.30 -13.42 -24.33
CA ILE A 97 -16.63 -12.92 -23.92
C ILE A 97 -16.61 -12.48 -22.46
N HIS A 98 -17.57 -11.65 -22.09
CA HIS A 98 -17.80 -11.32 -20.69
C HIS A 98 -18.27 -12.55 -19.92
N ALA A 99 -17.76 -12.69 -18.71
CA ALA A 99 -18.25 -13.69 -17.77
C ALA A 99 -19.72 -13.38 -17.42
N PRO A 100 -20.58 -14.39 -17.25
CA PRO A 100 -21.97 -14.17 -16.81
C PRO A 100 -22.08 -13.42 -15.48
N GLU A 101 -21.05 -13.56 -14.64
CA GLU A 101 -20.93 -12.90 -13.34
C GLU A 101 -19.45 -12.59 -13.08
N VAL A 102 -19.17 -11.35 -12.67
CA VAL A 102 -17.84 -10.92 -12.22
C VAL A 102 -17.54 -11.53 -10.85
N ARG A 103 -16.43 -12.28 -10.73
CA ARG A 103 -16.07 -13.04 -9.52
C ARG A 103 -14.75 -12.62 -8.88
N HIS A 104 -14.42 -11.33 -8.91
CA HIS A 104 -13.16 -10.81 -8.35
C HIS A 104 -13.03 -11.10 -6.86
N GLY A 105 -11.95 -11.77 -6.45
CA GLY A 105 -11.69 -12.15 -5.06
C GLY A 105 -12.65 -13.22 -4.51
N ARG A 106 -13.35 -13.96 -5.38
CA ARG A 106 -14.34 -14.98 -5.00
C ARG A 106 -13.87 -16.37 -5.39
N LEU A 107 -14.23 -17.35 -4.55
CA LEU A 107 -13.92 -18.75 -4.77
C LEU A 107 -14.90 -19.39 -5.77
N SER A 108 -14.41 -20.36 -6.52
CA SER A 108 -15.24 -21.23 -7.37
C SER A 108 -14.71 -22.65 -7.35
N ARG A 109 -15.63 -23.61 -7.45
CA ARG A 109 -15.28 -25.03 -7.61
C ARG A 109 -14.84 -25.31 -9.03
N ILE A 110 -13.62 -25.84 -9.19
CA ILE A 110 -12.98 -26.14 -10.47
C ILE A 110 -12.95 -27.65 -10.68
N TYR A 111 -13.64 -28.11 -11.71
CA TYR A 111 -13.59 -29.48 -12.22
C TYR A 111 -12.52 -29.60 -13.32
N HIS A 112 -11.92 -30.78 -13.50
CA HIS A 112 -10.81 -30.95 -14.45
C HIS A 112 -10.62 -32.41 -14.88
N ASP A 113 -9.81 -32.61 -15.92
CA ASP A 113 -9.53 -33.90 -16.56
C ASP A 113 -8.48 -34.78 -15.84
N ARG A 114 -7.79 -34.21 -14.85
CA ARG A 114 -6.75 -34.84 -14.00
C ARG A 114 -5.45 -35.17 -14.75
N GLN A 115 -5.24 -34.53 -15.89
CA GLN A 115 -4.03 -34.66 -16.71
C GLN A 115 -3.16 -33.41 -16.60
N ASP A 116 -1.92 -33.51 -17.07
CA ASP A 116 -0.99 -32.39 -17.20
C ASP A 116 -0.91 -31.53 -15.92
N LEU A 117 -1.32 -30.25 -16.01
CA LEU A 117 -1.38 -29.30 -14.91
C LEU A 117 -2.17 -29.79 -13.69
N PHE A 118 -3.17 -30.64 -13.90
CA PHE A 118 -4.10 -31.12 -12.88
C PHE A 118 -3.79 -32.53 -12.36
N LYS A 119 -2.64 -33.09 -12.73
CA LYS A 119 -2.22 -34.40 -12.26
C LYS A 119 -2.10 -34.40 -10.73
N GLY A 120 -2.74 -35.38 -10.08
CA GLY A 120 -2.69 -35.54 -8.62
C GLY A 120 -3.58 -34.58 -7.83
N ILE A 121 -4.35 -33.69 -8.48
CA ILE A 121 -5.25 -32.74 -7.83
C ILE A 121 -6.66 -33.36 -7.71
N PRO A 122 -7.37 -33.22 -6.58
CA PRO A 122 -8.77 -33.61 -6.46
C PRO A 122 -9.70 -32.79 -7.37
N SER A 123 -10.73 -33.44 -7.91
CA SER A 123 -11.73 -32.77 -8.73
C SER A 123 -13.13 -32.93 -8.11
N PRO A 124 -13.80 -31.84 -7.70
CA PRO A 124 -13.37 -30.45 -7.82
C PRO A 124 -12.37 -30.02 -6.72
N PHE A 125 -11.67 -28.90 -6.96
CA PHE A 125 -10.95 -28.13 -5.94
C PHE A 125 -11.41 -26.65 -5.93
N SER A 126 -11.05 -25.89 -4.90
CA SER A 126 -11.43 -24.47 -4.76
C SER A 126 -10.33 -23.54 -5.30
N ALA A 127 -10.68 -22.61 -6.19
CA ALA A 127 -9.76 -21.61 -6.75
C ALA A 127 -10.36 -20.20 -6.75
N VAL A 128 -9.49 -19.20 -6.64
CA VAL A 128 -9.86 -17.78 -6.69
C VAL A 128 -9.89 -17.26 -8.12
N ARG A 129 -10.90 -16.44 -8.43
CA ARG A 129 -11.08 -15.79 -9.73
C ARG A 129 -10.87 -14.27 -9.60
N TYR A 130 -10.25 -13.66 -10.60
CA TYR A 130 -10.15 -12.20 -10.77
C TYR A 130 -10.42 -11.76 -12.20
N HIS A 131 -11.35 -12.41 -12.88
CA HIS A 131 -11.59 -12.13 -14.29
C HIS A 131 -13.05 -11.75 -14.56
N SER A 132 -13.23 -10.69 -15.36
CA SER A 132 -14.50 -10.29 -15.97
C SER A 132 -14.70 -10.89 -17.36
N LEU A 133 -13.63 -11.39 -17.97
CA LEU A 133 -13.62 -11.97 -19.31
C LEU A 133 -13.26 -13.46 -19.24
N LEU A 134 -13.70 -14.24 -20.23
CA LEU A 134 -13.38 -15.65 -20.38
C LEU A 134 -13.34 -16.09 -21.85
N VAL A 135 -12.68 -17.23 -22.10
CA VAL A 135 -12.72 -17.90 -23.40
C VAL A 135 -14.07 -18.59 -23.57
N ALA A 136 -14.75 -18.32 -24.68
CA ALA A 136 -16.03 -18.93 -25.01
C ALA A 136 -15.91 -20.45 -25.25
N ASP A 137 -16.99 -21.20 -25.00
CA ASP A 137 -16.99 -22.68 -25.08
C ASP A 137 -17.00 -23.22 -26.52
N ASP A 138 -17.11 -22.35 -27.54
CA ASP A 138 -16.97 -22.69 -28.96
C ASP A 138 -15.50 -22.86 -29.36
N LEU A 139 -14.81 -23.80 -28.71
CA LEU A 139 -13.38 -24.03 -28.91
C LEU A 139 -13.07 -24.62 -30.30
N PRO A 140 -12.01 -24.12 -30.96
CA PRO A 140 -11.48 -24.70 -32.18
C PRO A 140 -10.84 -26.07 -31.92
N ASP A 141 -10.80 -26.94 -32.95
CA ASP A 141 -10.31 -28.32 -32.83
C ASP A 141 -8.89 -28.46 -32.25
N CYS A 142 -8.04 -27.44 -32.42
CA CYS A 142 -6.66 -27.43 -31.93
C CYS A 142 -6.56 -27.23 -30.41
N LEU A 143 -7.61 -26.72 -29.76
CA LEU A 143 -7.69 -26.50 -28.32
C LEU A 143 -8.55 -27.57 -27.65
N GLU A 144 -8.23 -27.83 -26.39
CA GLU A 144 -8.97 -28.76 -25.56
C GLU A 144 -9.22 -28.16 -24.18
N LYS A 145 -10.47 -28.25 -23.73
CA LYS A 145 -10.91 -27.86 -22.39
C LYS A 145 -10.37 -28.85 -21.35
N THR A 146 -9.56 -28.37 -20.42
CA THR A 146 -8.93 -29.19 -19.36
C THR A 146 -9.51 -28.93 -17.97
N ALA A 147 -10.13 -27.78 -17.74
CA ALA A 147 -10.86 -27.47 -16.51
C ALA A 147 -12.07 -26.56 -16.74
N TRP A 148 -13.07 -26.63 -15.86
CA TRP A 148 -14.32 -25.87 -15.95
C TRP A 148 -14.99 -25.63 -14.58
N THR A 149 -15.89 -24.66 -14.48
CA THR A 149 -16.76 -24.45 -13.30
C THR A 149 -17.98 -25.38 -13.32
N GLU A 150 -18.78 -25.40 -12.25
CA GLU A 150 -20.06 -26.13 -12.20
C GLU A 150 -21.01 -25.76 -13.35
N ASP A 151 -21.02 -24.47 -13.74
CA ASP A 151 -21.81 -23.94 -14.86
C ASP A 151 -21.15 -24.18 -16.24
N GLY A 152 -20.08 -24.96 -16.30
CA GLY A 152 -19.40 -25.33 -17.55
C GLY A 152 -18.45 -24.26 -18.12
N LEU A 153 -18.23 -23.14 -17.43
CA LEU A 153 -17.33 -22.08 -17.89
C LEU A 153 -15.89 -22.59 -17.95
N ILE A 154 -15.16 -22.31 -19.04
CA ILE A 154 -13.78 -22.75 -19.24
C ILE A 154 -12.85 -22.15 -18.19
N MET A 155 -12.09 -23.01 -17.52
CA MET A 155 -11.11 -22.63 -16.50
C MET A 155 -9.70 -23.15 -16.82
N GLY A 156 -9.57 -24.05 -17.79
CA GLY A 156 -8.29 -24.61 -18.23
C GLY A 156 -8.33 -24.97 -19.71
N LEU A 157 -7.24 -24.70 -20.40
CA LEU A 157 -7.02 -25.02 -21.81
C LEU A 157 -5.66 -25.69 -22.00
N ARG A 158 -5.58 -26.55 -23.02
CA ARG A 158 -4.31 -26.98 -23.63
C ARG A 158 -4.40 -26.97 -25.15
N HIS A 159 -3.28 -26.71 -25.81
CA HIS A 159 -3.17 -26.96 -27.25
C HIS A 159 -2.85 -28.44 -27.48
N ARG A 160 -3.52 -29.09 -28.44
CA ARG A 160 -3.39 -30.54 -28.66
C ARG A 160 -2.00 -30.98 -29.15
N GLN A 161 -1.27 -30.08 -29.80
CA GLN A 161 0.00 -30.40 -30.47
C GLN A 161 1.21 -29.59 -29.98
N LEU A 162 0.96 -28.44 -29.34
CA LEU A 162 2.00 -27.48 -28.95
C LEU A 162 2.09 -27.49 -27.43
N PRO A 163 3.26 -27.19 -26.83
CA PRO A 163 3.44 -27.23 -25.39
C PRO A 163 2.84 -25.97 -24.74
N LEU A 164 1.54 -25.76 -24.93
CA LEU A 164 0.80 -24.59 -24.48
C LEU A 164 -0.32 -25.03 -23.55
N TRP A 165 -0.31 -24.47 -22.35
CA TRP A 165 -1.38 -24.64 -21.37
C TRP A 165 -1.81 -23.29 -20.84
N GLY A 166 -3.03 -23.21 -20.32
CA GLY A 166 -3.44 -22.02 -19.60
C GLY A 166 -4.53 -22.29 -18.57
N VAL A 167 -4.58 -21.48 -17.52
CA VAL A 167 -5.61 -21.49 -16.48
C VAL A 167 -6.25 -20.10 -16.35
N GLN A 168 -7.57 -20.05 -16.21
CA GLN A 168 -8.31 -18.78 -16.11
C GLN A 168 -8.34 -18.22 -14.68
N PHE A 169 -8.26 -19.09 -13.68
CA PHE A 169 -8.15 -18.74 -12.27
C PHE A 169 -6.70 -18.44 -11.88
N HIS A 170 -6.49 -17.94 -10.66
CA HIS A 170 -5.18 -17.49 -10.19
C HIS A 170 -4.54 -18.50 -9.23
N PRO A 171 -3.65 -19.40 -9.71
CA PRO A 171 -2.97 -20.37 -8.86
C PRO A 171 -2.10 -19.73 -7.76
N GLU A 172 -1.68 -18.49 -7.94
CA GLU A 172 -0.84 -17.72 -7.03
C GLU A 172 -1.59 -17.04 -5.88
N SER A 173 -2.92 -16.94 -5.98
CA SER A 173 -3.75 -16.34 -4.93
C SER A 173 -3.70 -17.18 -3.66
N ILE A 174 -3.63 -16.53 -2.50
CA ILE A 174 -3.44 -17.20 -1.21
C ILE A 174 -4.58 -18.18 -0.84
N CYS A 175 -5.77 -17.98 -1.39
CA CYS A 175 -6.94 -18.84 -1.16
C CYS A 175 -7.15 -19.92 -2.24
N THR A 176 -6.30 -19.98 -3.28
CA THR A 176 -6.41 -21.04 -4.30
C THR A 176 -5.77 -22.33 -3.77
N GLU A 177 -6.56 -23.40 -3.69
CA GLU A 177 -6.04 -24.71 -3.33
C GLU A 177 -5.17 -25.28 -4.46
N TYR A 178 -4.13 -26.02 -4.10
CA TYR A 178 -3.25 -26.75 -5.04
C TYR A 178 -2.53 -25.89 -6.09
N GLY A 179 -2.51 -24.56 -5.96
CA GLY A 179 -1.79 -23.67 -6.88
C GLY A 179 -0.30 -24.01 -7.02
N ARG A 180 0.35 -24.37 -5.91
CA ARG A 180 1.73 -24.89 -5.91
C ARG A 180 1.87 -26.16 -6.75
N VAL A 181 0.95 -27.12 -6.60
CA VAL A 181 0.98 -28.41 -7.30
C VAL A 181 0.80 -28.20 -8.81
N ILE A 182 -0.03 -27.23 -9.22
CA ILE A 182 -0.17 -26.85 -10.64
C ILE A 182 1.17 -26.41 -11.23
N LEU A 183 1.93 -25.58 -10.50
CA LEU A 183 3.24 -25.11 -10.96
C LEU A 183 4.32 -26.20 -10.88
N GLU A 184 4.26 -27.11 -9.91
CA GLU A 184 5.10 -28.31 -9.87
C GLU A 184 4.84 -29.21 -11.09
N ASN A 185 3.57 -29.41 -11.46
CA ASN A 185 3.19 -30.14 -12.66
C ASN A 185 3.69 -29.44 -13.93
N PHE A 186 3.62 -28.11 -14.01
CA PHE A 186 4.16 -27.35 -15.14
C PHE A 186 5.70 -27.45 -15.25
N ARG A 187 6.42 -27.42 -14.13
CA ARG A 187 7.86 -27.71 -14.07
C ARG A 187 8.15 -29.11 -14.62
N ASP A 188 7.40 -30.11 -14.20
CA ASP A 188 7.61 -31.50 -14.65
C ASP A 188 7.32 -31.68 -16.15
N LEU A 189 6.28 -31.02 -16.68
CA LEU A 189 6.00 -30.94 -18.12
C LEU A 189 7.16 -30.28 -18.88
N THR A 190 7.75 -29.24 -18.29
CA THR A 190 8.91 -28.57 -18.87
C THR A 190 10.11 -29.50 -18.97
N SER A 191 10.44 -30.22 -17.90
CA SER A 191 11.52 -31.20 -17.91
C SER A 191 11.28 -32.32 -18.94
N GLN A 192 10.04 -32.79 -19.07
CA GLN A 192 9.70 -33.81 -20.07
C GLN A 192 9.86 -33.30 -21.51
N PHE A 193 9.46 -32.05 -21.78
CA PHE A 193 9.68 -31.41 -23.08
C PHE A 193 11.17 -31.31 -23.40
N ALA A 194 11.99 -30.83 -22.46
CA ALA A 194 13.44 -30.73 -22.64
C ALA A 194 14.08 -32.10 -22.93
N LEU A 195 13.67 -33.17 -22.25
CA LEU A 195 14.15 -34.53 -22.52
C LEU A 195 13.78 -35.03 -23.93
N ASN A 196 12.56 -34.71 -24.40
CA ASN A 196 12.10 -35.07 -25.74
C ASN A 196 12.80 -34.27 -26.84
N SER A 197 13.08 -32.99 -26.59
CA SER A 197 13.82 -32.10 -27.48
C SER A 197 15.32 -32.41 -27.51
N ALA A 198 15.92 -32.77 -26.37
CA ALA A 198 17.32 -33.22 -26.28
C ALA A 198 17.55 -34.57 -27.00
N LYS A 199 16.56 -35.47 -27.05
CA LYS A 199 16.60 -36.67 -27.91
C LYS A 199 16.63 -36.35 -29.41
N LYS A 200 16.09 -35.19 -29.83
CA LYS A 200 16.17 -34.69 -31.22
C LYS A 200 17.42 -33.84 -31.48
N SER A 201 18.07 -33.30 -30.46
CA SER A 201 19.16 -32.30 -30.57
C SER A 201 20.51 -32.80 -30.04
N ARG A 202 20.80 -34.11 -30.13
CA ARG A 202 22.12 -34.67 -29.81
C ARG A 202 23.16 -34.36 -30.90
N GLN A 203 23.29 -33.09 -31.27
CA GLN A 203 24.40 -32.48 -32.01
C GLN A 203 24.35 -30.95 -31.80
N GLN A 204 24.88 -30.45 -30.68
CA GLN A 204 25.83 -29.33 -30.59
C GLN A 204 25.95 -28.78 -29.17
N GLN A 205 27.16 -28.29 -28.89
CA GLN A 205 27.80 -28.13 -27.59
C GLN A 205 27.50 -26.79 -26.88
N GLU A 206 27.61 -26.88 -25.55
CA GLU A 206 27.62 -25.84 -24.52
C GLU A 206 28.78 -24.85 -24.65
N LYS A 207 28.56 -23.58 -24.24
CA LYS A 207 29.62 -22.72 -23.67
C LYS A 207 29.10 -21.79 -22.56
N ASN A 208 29.95 -21.69 -21.54
CA ASN A 208 29.87 -20.95 -20.27
C ASN A 208 29.82 -19.42 -20.39
N ILE A 209 29.23 -18.75 -19.38
CA ILE A 209 29.37 -17.31 -19.11
C ILE A 209 29.73 -17.08 -17.63
N LYS A 210 30.63 -16.12 -17.38
CA LYS A 210 31.12 -15.65 -16.06
C LYS A 210 30.32 -14.43 -15.57
N PRO A 211 30.14 -14.22 -14.25
CA PRO A 211 29.46 -13.03 -13.72
C PRO A 211 30.40 -11.81 -13.58
N ILE A 212 29.82 -10.62 -13.72
CA ILE A 212 30.44 -9.28 -13.56
C ILE A 212 29.92 -8.68 -12.24
N SER A 213 30.81 -8.05 -11.46
CA SER A 213 30.51 -7.35 -10.20
C SER A 213 30.34 -5.84 -10.38
N LEU A 214 29.44 -5.23 -9.62
CA LEU A 214 29.15 -3.79 -9.58
C LEU A 214 30.05 -3.01 -8.59
N PRO A 215 30.23 -1.68 -8.76
CA PRO A 215 31.07 -0.87 -7.89
C PRO A 215 30.35 -0.37 -6.63
N THR A 216 31.06 -0.36 -5.51
CA THR A 216 30.64 0.21 -4.22
C THR A 216 31.02 1.69 -4.12
N PHE A 217 30.05 2.53 -3.73
CA PHE A 217 30.28 3.92 -3.34
C PHE A 217 30.70 4.00 -1.87
N HIS A 218 31.84 4.65 -1.61
CA HIS A 218 32.23 5.04 -0.26
C HIS A 218 31.62 6.39 0.08
N ASN A 219 30.56 6.40 0.87
CA ASN A 219 30.11 7.61 1.56
C ASN A 219 30.89 7.76 2.87
N LYS A 220 31.34 8.99 3.13
CA LYS A 220 31.89 9.41 4.42
C LYS A 220 30.77 9.28 5.46
N LYS A 221 30.88 8.31 6.38
CA LYS A 221 29.91 8.15 7.48
C LYS A 221 30.01 9.36 8.41
N GLN A 222 28.87 9.90 8.80
CA GLN A 222 28.80 10.84 9.92
C GLN A 222 28.67 10.03 11.21
N ASP A 223 29.60 10.24 12.13
CA ASP A 223 29.64 9.52 13.41
C ASP A 223 28.68 10.17 14.43
N LEU A 224 27.39 9.89 14.29
CA LEU A 224 26.37 10.25 15.29
C LEU A 224 26.22 9.15 16.35
N THR A 225 25.98 9.54 17.60
CA THR A 225 25.68 8.65 18.72
C THR A 225 24.31 9.01 19.30
N LEU A 226 23.49 8.00 19.56
CA LEU A 226 22.21 8.15 20.26
C LEU A 226 22.45 8.21 21.78
N VAL A 227 21.92 9.24 22.43
CA VAL A 227 21.88 9.34 23.89
C VAL A 227 20.42 9.35 24.31
N SER A 228 20.06 8.52 25.29
CA SER A 228 18.70 8.47 25.82
C SER A 228 18.66 8.54 27.34
N GLN A 229 17.56 9.05 27.88
CA GLN A 229 17.27 9.05 29.30
C GLN A 229 15.79 8.71 29.55
N LYS A 230 15.55 7.65 30.32
CA LYS A 230 14.22 7.31 30.83
C LYS A 230 13.89 8.15 32.07
N LEU A 231 12.68 8.70 32.11
CA LEU A 231 12.11 9.43 33.23
C LEU A 231 10.82 8.73 33.69
N ASP A 232 10.72 8.43 34.98
CA ASP A 232 9.53 7.83 35.60
C ASP A 232 8.44 8.89 35.84
N GLN A 233 8.05 9.58 34.78
CA GLN A 233 7.01 10.61 34.74
C GLN A 233 6.07 10.34 33.56
N TYR A 234 4.79 10.62 33.75
CA TYR A 234 3.76 10.42 32.73
C TYR A 234 2.92 11.70 32.56
N PRO A 235 3.49 12.76 31.93
CA PRO A 235 2.74 13.97 31.68
C PRO A 235 1.63 13.73 30.66
N ASP A 236 0.56 14.55 30.72
CA ASP A 236 -0.46 14.56 29.68
C ASP A 236 0.16 14.97 28.33
N SER A 237 -0.13 14.20 27.29
CA SER A 237 0.50 14.37 25.97
C SER A 237 0.09 15.68 25.29
N GLU A 238 -1.18 16.10 25.41
CA GLU A 238 -1.64 17.38 24.86
C GLU A 238 -0.93 18.54 25.57
N GLN A 239 -0.88 18.49 26.91
CA GLN A 239 -0.25 19.51 27.74
C GLN A 239 1.25 19.63 27.44
N LEU A 240 1.93 18.49 27.33
CA LEU A 240 3.34 18.44 26.97
C LEU A 240 3.58 19.09 25.60
N PHE A 241 2.81 18.69 24.58
CA PHE A 241 3.00 19.19 23.23
C PHE A 241 2.77 20.70 23.16
N TYR A 242 1.67 21.16 23.74
CA TYR A 242 1.29 22.57 23.76
C TYR A 242 2.38 23.47 24.38
N ASN A 243 2.91 23.07 25.54
CA ASN A 243 3.89 23.88 26.26
C ASN A 243 5.29 23.86 25.63
N LEU A 244 5.66 22.79 24.93
CA LEU A 244 7.03 22.63 24.42
C LEU A 244 7.19 23.02 22.96
N PHE A 245 6.18 22.76 22.11
CA PHE A 245 6.39 22.78 20.66
C PHE A 245 5.61 23.86 19.91
N THR A 246 4.55 24.44 20.48
CA THR A 246 3.64 25.37 19.75
C THR A 246 4.34 26.57 19.08
N ASP A 247 5.45 27.06 19.66
CA ASP A 247 6.20 28.21 19.16
C ASP A 247 7.14 27.87 17.99
N SER A 248 7.42 26.58 17.72
CA SER A 248 8.23 26.20 16.58
C SER A 248 7.39 26.22 15.28
N PRO A 249 7.96 26.71 14.17
CA PRO A 249 7.28 26.70 12.88
C PRO A 249 7.14 25.29 12.30
N ASN A 250 8.02 24.35 12.67
CA ASN A 250 8.05 22.99 12.15
C ASN A 250 8.06 21.97 13.30
N THR A 251 6.94 21.30 13.50
CA THR A 251 6.73 20.38 14.63
C THR A 251 6.01 19.12 14.18
N PHE A 252 6.22 18.05 14.94
CA PHE A 252 5.51 16.80 14.76
C PHE A 252 5.09 16.20 16.09
N TRP A 253 3.94 15.54 16.06
CA TRP A 253 3.45 14.63 17.08
C TRP A 253 2.90 13.40 16.36
N LEU A 254 3.64 12.30 16.40
CA LEU A 254 3.12 10.98 16.00
C LEU A 254 2.44 10.39 17.25
N ASP A 255 1.12 10.25 17.20
CA ASP A 255 0.29 10.07 18.40
C ASP A 255 -0.41 8.72 18.40
N SER A 256 -0.11 7.92 19.42
CA SER A 256 -0.92 6.75 19.77
C SER A 256 -2.14 7.19 20.59
N SER A 257 -2.98 8.07 20.02
CA SER A 257 -4.14 8.67 20.71
C SER A 257 -5.12 7.63 21.27
N ARG A 258 -5.15 6.46 20.62
CA ARG A 258 -5.77 5.24 21.12
C ARG A 258 -4.68 4.21 21.34
N VAL A 259 -4.43 3.84 22.59
CA VAL A 259 -3.51 2.76 22.95
C VAL A 259 -4.23 1.44 22.76
N GLU A 260 -3.69 0.57 21.92
CA GLU A 260 -4.29 -0.72 21.59
C GLU A 260 -3.18 -1.76 21.50
N ALA A 261 -3.28 -2.82 22.29
CA ALA A 261 -2.20 -3.80 22.46
C ALA A 261 -1.81 -4.42 21.11
N GLY A 262 -0.51 -4.37 20.79
CA GLY A 262 0.01 -4.89 19.52
C GLY A 262 -0.18 -3.96 18.30
N LEU A 263 -0.79 -2.79 18.45
CA LEU A 263 -0.93 -1.79 17.39
C LEU A 263 -0.24 -0.48 17.72
N SER A 264 -0.55 0.10 18.88
CA SER A 264 -0.14 1.45 19.28
C SER A 264 0.20 1.50 20.76
N ARG A 265 1.35 2.09 21.10
CA ARG A 265 1.90 2.17 22.47
C ARG A 265 2.64 3.47 22.76
N PHE A 266 3.33 4.00 21.76
CA PHE A 266 4.24 5.13 21.93
C PHE A 266 3.74 6.36 21.18
N SER A 267 3.93 7.53 21.78
CA SER A 267 3.80 8.82 21.08
C SER A 267 5.16 9.49 20.99
N PHE A 268 5.46 10.09 19.84
CA PHE A 268 6.74 10.75 19.55
C PHE A 268 6.49 12.22 19.22
N MET A 269 7.24 13.11 19.86
CA MET A 269 7.12 14.55 19.65
C MET A 269 8.50 15.18 19.43
N GLY A 270 8.56 16.19 18.56
CA GLY A 270 9.77 16.94 18.31
C GLY A 270 9.55 18.12 17.37
N ASP A 271 10.63 18.82 17.08
CA ASP A 271 10.64 20.04 16.28
C ASP A 271 11.98 20.28 15.57
N ASP A 272 12.05 21.41 14.88
CA ASP A 272 13.20 21.81 14.08
C ASP A 272 14.32 22.55 14.82
N ARG A 273 14.23 22.75 16.15
CA ARG A 273 15.21 23.56 16.90
C ARG A 273 16.54 22.82 17.14
N GLY A 274 16.66 21.60 16.64
CA GLY A 274 17.83 20.75 16.79
C GLY A 274 19.06 21.26 16.05
N LYS A 275 20.26 20.91 16.54
CA LYS A 275 21.53 21.30 15.91
C LYS A 275 21.72 20.60 14.55
N HIS A 276 21.27 19.36 14.44
CA HIS A 276 21.35 18.54 13.24
C HIS A 276 20.05 18.54 12.44
N SER A 277 18.99 19.13 12.98
CA SER A 277 17.69 19.26 12.33
C SER A 277 17.76 19.92 10.96
N SER A 278 16.96 19.42 10.02
CA SER A 278 16.77 19.97 8.69
C SER A 278 15.36 19.65 8.18
N LEU A 279 14.72 20.61 7.52
CA LEU A 279 13.47 20.39 6.82
C LEU A 279 13.75 20.07 5.35
N VAL A 280 13.21 18.96 4.87
CA VAL A 280 13.30 18.49 3.48
C VAL A 280 11.95 18.64 2.84
N GLN A 281 11.90 19.28 1.68
CA GLN A 281 10.70 19.50 0.88
C GLN A 281 10.95 18.97 -0.53
N TYR A 282 9.98 18.27 -1.11
CA TYR A 282 10.08 17.75 -2.47
C TYR A 282 8.83 18.06 -3.29
N HIS A 283 9.02 18.43 -4.55
CA HIS A 283 7.96 18.61 -5.55
C HIS A 283 8.24 17.70 -6.74
N VAL A 284 7.32 16.77 -7.01
CA VAL A 284 7.47 15.77 -8.09
C VAL A 284 7.50 16.45 -9.45
N GLN A 285 6.67 17.47 -9.66
CA GLN A 285 6.55 18.17 -10.95
C GLN A 285 7.87 18.78 -11.42
N THR A 286 8.60 19.44 -10.51
CA THR A 286 9.87 20.10 -10.82
C THR A 286 11.07 19.20 -10.56
N GLN A 287 10.86 18.04 -9.91
CA GLN A 287 11.90 17.19 -9.33
C GLN A 287 12.88 17.98 -8.46
N GLU A 288 12.37 19.03 -7.79
CA GLU A 288 13.16 19.89 -6.94
C GLU A 288 13.03 19.43 -5.48
N LEU A 289 14.18 19.13 -4.88
CA LEU A 289 14.31 18.81 -3.48
C LEU A 289 15.03 19.96 -2.76
N ILE A 290 14.38 20.53 -1.75
CA ILE A 290 14.87 21.68 -0.99
C ILE A 290 15.15 21.23 0.43
N VAL A 291 16.37 21.46 0.91
CA VAL A 291 16.79 21.20 2.29
C VAL A 291 17.07 22.51 2.98
N THR A 292 16.33 22.81 4.04
CA THR A 292 16.54 23.97 4.89
C THR A 292 17.16 23.52 6.22
N LYS A 293 18.38 23.97 6.51
CA LYS A 293 19.10 23.65 7.74
C LYS A 293 19.68 24.93 8.35
N SER A 294 19.31 25.24 9.60
CA SER A 294 19.78 26.44 10.31
C SER A 294 19.60 27.75 9.52
N GLY A 295 18.56 27.84 8.69
CA GLY A 295 18.28 28.98 7.81
C GLY A 295 18.99 28.95 6.45
N GLU A 296 19.94 28.04 6.24
CA GLU A 296 20.59 27.82 4.95
C GLU A 296 19.71 26.91 4.08
N ILE A 297 19.51 27.29 2.82
CA ILE A 297 18.70 26.55 1.85
C ILE A 297 19.62 25.94 0.81
N THR A 298 19.50 24.63 0.60
CA THR A 298 20.19 23.90 -0.46
C THR A 298 19.17 23.21 -1.36
N CYS A 299 19.30 23.37 -2.67
CA CYS A 299 18.42 22.72 -3.66
C CYS A 299 19.16 21.59 -4.38
N TYR A 300 18.46 20.48 -4.60
CA TYR A 300 18.90 19.31 -5.33
C TYR A 300 17.88 18.98 -6.42
N ARG A 301 18.34 18.25 -7.45
CA ARG A 301 17.48 17.62 -8.46
C ARG A 301 17.62 16.11 -8.37
N GLU A 302 16.90 15.52 -7.44
CA GLU A 302 16.86 14.09 -7.18
C GLU A 302 15.53 13.72 -6.52
N SER A 303 15.12 12.46 -6.61
CA SER A 303 13.89 12.01 -5.96
C SER A 303 14.04 12.02 -4.44
N ILE A 304 12.93 12.25 -3.72
CA ILE A 304 12.92 12.15 -2.26
C ILE A 304 13.32 10.76 -1.77
N PHE A 305 13.00 9.70 -2.51
CA PHE A 305 13.39 8.33 -2.17
C PHE A 305 14.91 8.15 -2.24
N ASP A 306 15.56 8.65 -3.29
CA ASP A 306 17.01 8.55 -3.44
C ASP A 306 17.75 9.39 -2.39
N TYR A 307 17.21 10.58 -2.08
CA TYR A 307 17.70 11.42 -1.00
C TYR A 307 17.62 10.70 0.35
N LEU A 308 16.43 10.22 0.74
CA LEU A 308 16.24 9.53 2.02
C LEU A 308 17.14 8.29 2.13
N LYS A 309 17.23 7.49 1.05
CA LYS A 309 18.11 6.31 0.98
C LYS A 309 19.57 6.68 1.24
N ARG A 310 20.09 7.69 0.55
CA ARG A 310 21.47 8.18 0.74
C ARG A 310 21.69 8.68 2.17
N GLU A 311 20.76 9.48 2.69
CA GLU A 311 20.91 10.14 3.97
C GLU A 311 20.83 9.17 5.16
N LEU A 312 19.97 8.15 5.06
CA LEU A 312 19.89 7.05 6.03
C LEU A 312 21.14 6.18 5.99
N ALA A 313 21.65 5.86 4.79
CA ALA A 313 22.88 5.09 4.64
C ALA A 313 24.12 5.79 5.22
N SER A 314 24.18 7.13 5.17
CA SER A 314 25.32 7.92 5.67
C SER A 314 25.27 8.21 7.18
N ARG A 315 24.11 8.02 7.84
CA ARG A 315 23.84 8.37 9.25
C ARG A 315 23.38 7.20 10.11
N GLN A 316 23.68 5.97 9.69
CA GLN A 316 23.29 4.77 10.45
C GLN A 316 23.75 4.86 11.90
N CYS A 317 22.79 4.76 12.80
CA CYS A 317 23.02 4.81 14.24
C CYS A 317 22.35 3.57 14.84
N LEU A 318 23.17 2.61 15.28
CA LEU A 318 22.69 1.45 16.02
C LEU A 318 22.17 1.96 17.37
N SER A 319 20.88 1.73 17.66
CA SER A 319 20.33 2.14 18.95
C SER A 319 20.74 1.16 20.05
N GLU A 320 20.82 1.67 21.28
CA GLU A 320 20.67 0.84 22.48
C GLU A 320 19.28 0.15 22.47
N ASN A 321 19.05 -0.84 23.33
CA ASN A 321 17.78 -1.58 23.45
C ASN A 321 16.64 -0.67 23.97
N LEU A 322 16.21 0.30 23.17
CA LEU A 322 15.01 1.10 23.41
C LEU A 322 13.78 0.26 23.10
N PRO A 323 12.66 0.44 23.84
CA PRO A 323 11.45 -0.36 23.64
C PRO A 323 10.61 0.08 22.43
N PHE A 324 11.12 0.98 21.59
CA PHE A 324 10.42 1.59 20.46
C PHE A 324 11.34 1.73 19.24
N ASP A 325 10.73 1.83 18.06
CA ASP A 325 11.44 1.74 16.78
C ASP A 325 12.05 3.06 16.30
N PHE A 326 11.46 4.21 16.67
CA PHE A 326 11.92 5.52 16.20
C PHE A 326 13.03 6.07 17.10
N ASN A 327 14.28 5.97 16.63
CA ASN A 327 15.49 6.41 17.32
C ASN A 327 16.06 7.75 16.79
N GLY A 328 15.19 8.59 16.21
CA GLY A 328 15.59 9.75 15.40
C GLY A 328 15.74 9.39 13.93
N GLY A 329 15.89 10.40 13.08
CA GLY A 329 15.86 10.25 11.62
C GLY A 329 14.77 11.12 10.99
N PHE A 330 14.23 10.72 9.84
CA PHE A 330 13.28 11.55 9.09
C PHE A 330 11.84 11.26 9.53
N VAL A 331 11.08 12.29 9.92
CA VAL A 331 9.66 12.20 10.27
C VAL A 331 8.86 13.22 9.46
N GLY A 332 7.72 12.81 8.92
CA GLY A 332 6.94 13.66 8.04
C GLY A 332 5.93 12.88 7.22
N TYR A 333 5.74 13.28 5.97
CA TYR A 333 4.79 12.65 5.07
C TYR A 333 5.32 12.44 3.65
N LEU A 334 4.75 11.43 2.99
CA LEU A 334 4.82 11.16 1.57
C LEU A 334 3.43 11.40 0.97
N GLY A 335 3.33 12.29 0.00
CA GLY A 335 2.11 12.61 -0.75
C GLY A 335 1.81 11.58 -1.83
N TYR A 336 0.54 11.45 -2.20
CA TYR A 336 0.06 10.44 -3.15
C TYR A 336 0.71 10.54 -4.54
N GLU A 337 0.97 11.76 -5.02
CA GLU A 337 1.53 11.99 -6.36
C GLU A 337 2.99 11.53 -6.50
N LEU A 338 3.65 11.13 -5.40
CA LEU A 338 4.90 10.33 -5.46
C LEU A 338 4.75 8.99 -6.19
N LYS A 339 3.53 8.59 -6.58
CA LYS A 339 3.30 7.52 -7.56
C LYS A 339 4.13 7.69 -8.83
N ALA A 340 4.43 8.94 -9.23
CA ALA A 340 5.24 9.21 -10.41
C ALA A 340 6.70 8.77 -10.23
N GLU A 341 7.21 8.81 -9.00
CA GLU A 341 8.53 8.27 -8.62
C GLU A 341 8.55 6.75 -8.48
N SER A 342 7.40 6.10 -8.71
CA SER A 342 7.14 4.68 -8.47
C SER A 342 6.58 3.98 -9.72
N GLY A 343 6.75 4.59 -10.90
CA GLY A 343 6.41 3.99 -12.20
C GLY A 343 5.04 4.37 -12.77
N SER A 344 4.30 5.27 -12.13
CA SER A 344 3.05 5.83 -12.70
C SER A 344 3.30 7.18 -13.36
N GLU A 345 2.31 7.72 -14.09
CA GLU A 345 2.40 9.06 -14.66
C GLU A 345 1.96 10.13 -13.65
N LEU A 346 2.53 11.33 -13.76
CA LEU A 346 2.05 12.52 -13.04
C LEU A 346 1.01 13.24 -13.89
N VAL A 347 -0.28 13.06 -13.59
CA VAL A 347 -1.38 13.72 -14.31
C VAL A 347 -1.81 15.01 -13.60
N HIS A 348 -1.82 15.01 -12.27
CA HIS A 348 -2.33 16.12 -11.46
C HIS A 348 -1.25 16.66 -10.54
N GLN A 349 -1.29 17.98 -10.30
CA GLN A 349 -0.33 18.67 -9.44
C GLN A 349 -0.91 18.89 -8.05
N SER A 350 -0.19 18.43 -7.03
CA SER A 350 -0.50 18.75 -5.63
C SER A 350 -0.29 20.25 -5.36
N PRO A 351 -1.20 20.92 -4.61
CA PRO A 351 -0.96 22.28 -4.12
C PRO A 351 0.05 22.33 -2.96
N PHE A 352 0.43 21.18 -2.41
CA PHE A 352 1.40 21.02 -1.34
C PHE A 352 2.66 20.32 -1.86
N PRO A 353 3.82 20.44 -1.17
CA PRO A 353 4.95 19.55 -1.45
C PRO A 353 4.53 18.09 -1.40
N ASP A 354 4.99 17.31 -2.38
CA ASP A 354 4.70 15.87 -2.51
C ASP A 354 5.48 15.02 -1.50
N GLY A 355 6.49 15.58 -0.86
CA GLY A 355 7.12 14.99 0.31
C GLY A 355 7.64 16.08 1.22
N MET A 356 7.44 15.92 2.53
CA MET A 356 8.00 16.85 3.50
C MET A 356 8.42 16.11 4.77
N PHE A 357 9.71 16.20 5.11
CA PHE A 357 10.33 15.48 6.21
C PHE A 357 11.20 16.40 7.05
N LEU A 358 11.04 16.31 8.36
CA LEU A 358 11.96 16.86 9.33
C LEU A 358 12.97 15.79 9.74
N PHE A 359 14.26 16.11 9.70
CA PHE A 359 15.27 15.30 10.37
C PHE A 359 15.20 15.57 11.89
N ALA A 360 14.55 14.68 12.64
CA ALA A 360 14.43 14.77 14.08
C ALA A 360 15.68 14.21 14.76
N ASP A 361 16.51 15.12 15.27
CA ASP A 361 17.68 14.79 16.09
C ASP A 361 17.37 14.75 17.59
N ARG A 362 16.26 15.35 18.02
CA ARG A 362 15.77 15.35 19.39
C ARG A 362 14.30 14.97 19.39
N LEU A 363 13.94 14.08 20.30
CA LEU A 363 12.57 13.59 20.43
C LEU A 363 12.24 13.29 21.89
N ILE A 364 10.98 13.55 22.23
CA ILE A 364 10.36 13.11 23.47
C ILE A 364 9.41 11.98 23.14
N VAL A 365 9.56 10.85 23.84
CA VAL A 365 8.75 9.65 23.63
C VAL A 365 7.94 9.36 24.88
N ILE A 366 6.63 9.19 24.73
CA ILE A 366 5.75 8.77 25.82
C ILE A 366 5.43 7.29 25.65
N ASP A 367 5.70 6.49 26.67
CA ASP A 367 5.24 5.10 26.76
C ASP A 367 3.92 5.07 27.52
N HIS A 368 2.81 4.89 26.80
CA HIS A 368 1.49 4.90 27.41
C HIS A 368 1.18 3.63 28.22
N GLN A 369 1.90 2.54 27.95
CA GLN A 369 1.70 1.28 28.65
C GLN A 369 2.45 1.27 29.99
N GLU A 370 3.74 1.62 29.96
CA GLU A 370 4.59 1.65 31.15
C GLU A 370 4.54 2.98 31.90
N LYS A 371 3.72 3.94 31.41
CA LYS A 371 3.50 5.27 32.00
C LYS A 371 4.79 5.98 32.37
N ASN A 372 5.68 6.08 31.40
CA ASN A 372 6.94 6.80 31.53
C ASN A 372 7.28 7.55 30.24
N LEU A 373 8.36 8.32 30.29
CA LEU A 373 8.80 9.17 29.19
C LEU A 373 10.29 8.98 28.94
N TYR A 374 10.69 9.05 27.68
CA TYR A 374 12.09 9.02 27.26
C TYR A 374 12.45 10.33 26.58
N LEU A 375 13.62 10.86 26.94
CA LEU A 375 14.29 11.91 26.20
C LEU A 375 15.35 11.26 25.32
N VAL A 376 15.36 11.57 24.04
CA VAL A 376 16.27 10.96 23.06
C VAL A 376 16.90 12.08 22.23
N CYS A 377 18.22 12.04 22.11
CA CYS A 377 19.01 13.05 21.43
C CYS A 377 20.16 12.40 20.62
N LEU A 378 20.29 12.79 19.36
CA LEU A 378 21.42 12.47 18.49
C LEU A 378 22.49 13.55 18.65
N VAL A 379 23.70 13.14 19.00
CA VAL A 379 24.86 14.03 19.15
C VAL A 379 26.02 13.49 18.32
N GLU A 380 27.00 14.34 18.00
CA GLU A 380 28.27 13.88 17.46
C GLU A 380 28.99 12.99 18.49
N THR A 381 29.71 11.98 17.99
CA THR A 381 30.42 11.03 18.86
C THR A 381 31.39 11.76 19.79
N GLY A 382 31.25 11.53 21.10
CA GLY A 382 32.01 12.21 22.14
C GLY A 382 31.38 13.48 22.72
N GLN A 383 30.24 13.96 22.18
CA GLN A 383 29.53 15.16 22.65
C GLN A 383 28.31 14.87 23.54
N LYS A 384 28.37 13.82 24.38
CA LYS A 384 27.26 13.42 25.26
C LYS A 384 26.74 14.54 26.16
N GLN A 385 27.61 15.48 26.54
CA GLN A 385 27.27 16.65 27.37
C GLN A 385 26.20 17.54 26.71
N GLU A 386 26.14 17.61 25.38
CA GLU A 386 25.09 18.37 24.66
C GLU A 386 23.70 17.77 24.92
N ALA A 387 23.58 16.44 24.91
CA ALA A 387 22.34 15.75 25.23
C ALA A 387 21.95 15.92 26.70
N GLU A 388 22.90 15.83 27.64
CA GLU A 388 22.65 15.99 29.08
C GLU A 388 22.18 17.41 29.44
N ALA A 389 22.71 18.43 28.77
CA ALA A 389 22.24 19.81 28.91
C ALA A 389 20.79 19.96 28.45
N TRP A 390 20.46 19.42 27.27
CA TRP A 390 19.08 19.43 26.76
C TRP A 390 18.13 18.65 27.67
N PHE A 391 18.54 17.50 28.20
CA PHE A 391 17.72 16.73 29.13
C PHE A 391 17.39 17.52 30.40
N THR A 392 18.37 18.22 30.96
CA THR A 392 18.18 19.08 32.13
C THR A 392 17.19 20.21 31.85
N GLU A 393 17.29 20.84 30.67
CA GLU A 393 16.36 21.89 30.24
C GLU A 393 14.92 21.36 30.13
N ILE A 394 14.72 20.22 29.47
CA ILE A 394 13.39 19.62 29.31
C ILE A 394 12.81 19.20 30.66
N GLN A 395 13.60 18.61 31.55
CA GLN A 395 13.15 18.27 32.90
C GLN A 395 12.66 19.48 33.70
N ALA A 396 13.36 20.62 33.60
CA ALA A 396 12.91 21.86 34.23
C ALA A 396 11.57 22.34 33.64
N LYS A 397 11.38 22.24 32.32
CA LYS A 397 10.11 22.58 31.66
C LYS A 397 8.98 21.62 32.04
N LEU A 398 9.25 20.33 32.20
CA LEU A 398 8.28 19.32 32.65
C LEU A 398 7.71 19.64 34.03
N GLN A 399 8.52 20.22 34.93
CA GLN A 399 8.06 20.64 36.26
C GLN A 399 7.16 21.89 36.23
N ALA A 400 7.16 22.64 35.13
CA ALA A 400 6.50 23.93 34.98
C ALA A 400 5.43 23.95 33.87
N LEU A 401 4.86 22.79 33.50
CA LEU A 401 3.83 22.72 32.46
C LEU A 401 2.58 23.51 32.86
N ALA A 402 2.23 24.53 32.06
CA ALA A 402 1.01 25.30 32.26
C ALA A 402 -0.23 24.47 31.87
N PRO A 403 -1.39 24.68 32.53
CA PRO A 403 -2.64 24.07 32.10
C PRO A 403 -2.98 24.43 30.65
N LEU A 404 -3.60 23.48 29.94
CA LEU A 404 -4.05 23.72 28.58
C LEU A 404 -5.15 24.80 28.54
N PRO A 405 -5.15 25.69 27.54
CA PRO A 405 -6.28 26.57 27.33
C PRO A 405 -7.53 25.74 26.98
N GLU A 406 -8.67 26.18 27.51
CA GLU A 406 -9.98 25.67 27.10
C GLU A 406 -10.24 26.00 25.63
N ILE A 407 -10.82 25.04 24.91
CA ILE A 407 -11.26 25.25 23.54
C ILE A 407 -12.66 25.86 23.61
N ILE A 408 -12.73 27.18 23.59
CA ILE A 408 -13.99 27.94 23.63
C ILE A 408 -14.35 28.30 22.20
N GLY A 409 -15.30 27.57 21.62
CA GLY A 409 -15.87 27.94 20.32
C GLY A 409 -16.65 29.25 20.41
N ASP A 410 -16.53 30.11 19.40
CA ASP A 410 -17.36 31.29 19.29
C ASP A 410 -18.78 30.88 18.88
N ARG A 411 -19.78 31.31 19.66
CA ARG A 411 -21.19 30.95 19.44
C ARG A 411 -21.79 31.75 18.28
N HIS A 412 -21.12 31.77 17.14
CA HIS A 412 -21.67 32.27 15.88
C HIS A 412 -22.91 31.47 15.48
N GLN A 413 -23.88 32.15 14.86
CA GLN A 413 -25.13 31.53 14.40
C GLN A 413 -24.98 30.80 13.07
N GLU A 414 -24.03 31.19 12.22
CA GLU A 414 -23.89 30.59 10.88
C GLU A 414 -23.17 29.23 10.96
N PRO A 415 -23.66 28.20 10.25
CA PRO A 415 -23.04 26.89 10.23
C PRO A 415 -21.76 26.87 9.39
N VAL A 416 -20.81 26.00 9.72
CA VAL A 416 -19.66 25.70 8.86
C VAL A 416 -20.15 25.10 7.55
N VAL A 417 -19.78 25.69 6.42
CA VAL A 417 -20.23 25.23 5.10
C VAL A 417 -19.14 24.41 4.43
N PHE A 418 -19.46 23.16 4.11
CA PHE A 418 -18.61 22.24 3.35
C PHE A 418 -19.10 22.11 1.91
N ARG A 419 -18.17 21.90 0.99
CA ARG A 419 -18.44 21.61 -0.42
C ARG A 419 -17.58 20.44 -0.87
N LEU A 420 -18.16 19.51 -1.60
CA LEU A 420 -17.38 18.49 -2.29
C LEU A 420 -16.74 19.08 -3.55
N SER A 421 -15.49 18.71 -3.84
CA SER A 421 -14.82 19.05 -5.10
C SER A 421 -15.65 18.57 -6.30
N ARG A 422 -16.15 17.33 -6.22
CA ARG A 422 -17.11 16.76 -7.17
C ARG A 422 -18.48 16.62 -6.53
N SER A 423 -19.53 17.10 -7.18
CA SER A 423 -20.89 17.00 -6.66
C SER A 423 -21.32 15.53 -6.47
N PRO A 424 -22.29 15.23 -5.59
CA PRO A 424 -22.80 13.88 -5.43
C PRO A 424 -23.31 13.24 -6.73
N GLN A 425 -23.81 14.05 -7.68
CA GLN A 425 -24.20 13.58 -9.01
C GLN A 425 -22.99 13.10 -9.81
N ILE A 426 -21.93 13.92 -9.91
CA ILE A 426 -20.69 13.56 -10.63
C ILE A 426 -20.02 12.35 -9.97
N TYR A 427 -20.03 12.28 -8.63
CA TYR A 427 -19.45 11.15 -7.92
C TYR A 427 -20.19 9.83 -8.24
N ARG A 428 -21.53 9.84 -8.32
CA ARG A 428 -22.32 8.68 -8.77
C ARG A 428 -22.01 8.28 -10.21
N GLU A 429 -21.86 9.25 -11.10
CA GLU A 429 -21.46 8.99 -12.50
C GLU A 429 -20.07 8.35 -12.58
N ASN A 430 -19.12 8.83 -11.78
CA ASN A 430 -17.79 8.25 -11.69
C ASN A 430 -17.81 6.83 -11.11
N ILE A 431 -18.66 6.53 -10.12
CA ILE A 431 -18.85 5.15 -9.62
C ILE A 431 -19.37 4.25 -10.74
N ALA A 432 -20.35 4.70 -11.52
CA ALA A 432 -20.87 3.93 -12.66
C ALA A 432 -19.77 3.67 -13.71
N GLN A 433 -18.88 4.64 -13.95
CA GLN A 433 -17.71 4.42 -14.82
C GLN A 433 -16.73 3.41 -14.22
N CYS A 434 -16.43 3.46 -12.91
CA CYS A 434 -15.62 2.42 -12.25
C CYS A 434 -16.20 1.02 -12.44
N LEU A 435 -17.53 0.86 -12.29
CA LEU A 435 -18.21 -0.43 -12.48
C LEU A 435 -18.10 -0.92 -13.93
N GLN A 436 -18.17 0.01 -14.90
CA GLN A 436 -17.97 -0.33 -16.31
C GLN A 436 -16.54 -0.79 -16.59
N GLU A 437 -15.52 -0.10 -16.07
CA GLU A 437 -14.11 -0.52 -16.19
C GLU A 437 -13.88 -1.91 -15.57
N ILE A 438 -14.50 -2.17 -14.41
CA ILE A 438 -14.46 -3.49 -13.77
C ILE A 438 -15.09 -4.55 -14.68
N HIS A 439 -16.25 -4.26 -15.27
CA HIS A 439 -16.94 -5.17 -16.19
C HIS A 439 -16.12 -5.45 -17.45
N GLU A 440 -15.41 -4.46 -18.00
CA GLU A 440 -14.55 -4.64 -19.17
C GLU A 440 -13.22 -5.35 -18.87
N GLY A 441 -12.94 -5.67 -17.60
CA GLY A 441 -11.71 -6.36 -17.19
C GLY A 441 -10.50 -5.44 -17.11
N GLU A 442 -10.71 -4.13 -17.08
CA GLU A 442 -9.65 -3.11 -16.96
C GLU A 442 -9.11 -3.05 -15.52
N THR A 443 -9.93 -3.38 -14.54
CA THR A 443 -9.56 -3.39 -13.12
C THR A 443 -10.46 -4.32 -12.31
N TYR A 444 -10.00 -4.71 -11.13
CA TYR A 444 -10.74 -5.52 -10.17
C TYR A 444 -11.46 -4.67 -9.13
N GLN A 445 -10.82 -3.56 -8.73
CA GLN A 445 -11.28 -2.63 -7.70
C GLN A 445 -10.69 -1.25 -7.99
N VAL A 446 -11.48 -0.18 -7.77
CA VAL A 446 -11.01 1.22 -7.81
C VAL A 446 -11.31 1.91 -6.49
N CYS A 447 -10.30 2.40 -5.77
CA CYS A 447 -10.50 3.29 -4.64
C CYS A 447 -10.80 4.71 -5.14
N LEU A 448 -12.07 5.03 -5.37
CA LEU A 448 -12.52 6.33 -5.86
C LEU A 448 -12.67 7.31 -4.70
N THR A 449 -12.03 8.48 -4.80
CA THR A 449 -12.01 9.49 -3.74
C THR A 449 -12.64 10.79 -4.17
N ASN A 450 -12.89 11.68 -3.20
CA ASN A 450 -13.37 13.06 -3.34
C ASN A 450 -12.79 13.91 -2.21
N GLN A 451 -12.90 15.23 -2.29
CA GLN A 451 -12.46 16.14 -1.23
C GLN A 451 -13.63 17.01 -0.75
N LEU A 452 -13.76 17.13 0.57
CA LEU A 452 -14.59 18.15 1.22
C LEU A 452 -13.71 19.36 1.54
N LYS A 453 -14.17 20.56 1.17
CA LYS A 453 -13.48 21.82 1.41
C LYS A 453 -14.37 22.80 2.17
N THR A 454 -13.76 23.58 3.05
CA THR A 454 -14.40 24.70 3.74
C THR A 454 -13.43 25.87 3.87
N LYS A 455 -13.96 27.10 3.88
CA LYS A 455 -13.16 28.32 4.14
C LYS A 455 -12.90 28.54 5.63
N THR A 456 -13.54 27.75 6.49
CA THR A 456 -13.35 27.84 7.94
C THR A 456 -12.11 27.06 8.34
N THR A 457 -11.06 27.77 8.74
CA THR A 457 -9.84 27.17 9.29
C THR A 457 -9.72 27.50 10.78
N PRO A 458 -10.01 26.54 11.69
CA PRO A 458 -9.76 26.71 13.12
C PRO A 458 -8.25 26.73 13.46
N ASP A 459 -7.90 27.10 14.69
CA ASP A 459 -6.54 26.88 15.20
C ASP A 459 -6.18 25.39 15.07
N PRO A 460 -5.08 25.03 14.35
CA PRO A 460 -4.82 23.64 14.02
C PRO A 460 -4.61 22.73 15.24
N LEU A 461 -3.97 23.22 16.30
CA LEU A 461 -3.70 22.42 17.48
C LEU A 461 -4.97 22.24 18.32
N ALA A 462 -5.78 23.29 18.48
CA ALA A 462 -7.11 23.19 19.10
C ALA A 462 -8.01 22.20 18.34
N PHE A 463 -8.02 22.28 17.01
CA PHE A 463 -8.75 21.33 16.16
C PHE A 463 -8.28 19.90 16.38
N TYR A 464 -6.97 19.67 16.36
CA TYR A 464 -6.41 18.33 16.58
C TYR A 464 -6.76 17.77 17.96
N ARG A 465 -6.68 18.59 19.02
CA ARG A 465 -7.10 18.19 20.38
C ARG A 465 -8.57 17.79 20.43
N THR A 466 -9.46 18.52 19.75
CA THR A 466 -10.86 18.14 19.62
C THR A 466 -11.02 16.80 18.89
N LEU A 467 -10.38 16.64 17.73
CA LEU A 467 -10.42 15.43 16.93
C LEU A 467 -9.93 14.21 17.71
N ARG A 468 -8.80 14.35 18.39
CA ARG A 468 -8.17 13.34 19.26
C ARG A 468 -9.13 12.81 20.33
N ARG A 469 -10.00 13.67 20.88
CA ARG A 469 -10.97 13.29 21.92
C ARG A 469 -12.17 12.53 21.37
N ILE A 470 -12.71 12.96 20.22
CA ILE A 470 -13.97 12.39 19.69
C ILE A 470 -13.75 11.21 18.75
N ASN A 471 -12.56 11.11 18.14
CA ASN A 471 -12.21 10.06 17.19
C ASN A 471 -10.74 9.64 17.38
N PRO A 472 -10.38 9.01 18.52
CA PRO A 472 -9.02 8.55 18.75
C PRO A 472 -8.68 7.35 17.85
N ALA A 473 -7.47 7.32 17.29
CA ALA A 473 -6.98 6.29 16.39
C ALA A 473 -5.55 5.82 16.76
N PRO A 474 -5.17 4.59 16.38
CA PRO A 474 -3.85 4.03 16.68
C PRO A 474 -2.70 4.73 15.93
N TYR A 475 -2.96 5.28 14.74
CA TYR A 475 -1.96 5.93 13.90
C TYR A 475 -2.30 7.42 13.65
N SER A 476 -2.68 8.12 14.72
CA SER A 476 -2.95 9.56 14.69
C SER A 476 -1.65 10.35 14.56
N ALA A 477 -1.73 11.55 14.01
CA ALA A 477 -0.59 12.46 13.98
C ALA A 477 -1.03 13.92 13.88
N PHE A 478 -0.23 14.81 14.44
CA PHE A 478 -0.28 16.25 14.18
C PHE A 478 1.06 16.70 13.63
N LEU A 479 1.08 17.21 12.40
CA LEU A 479 2.26 17.81 11.79
C LEU A 479 1.96 19.29 11.51
N LYS A 480 2.91 20.18 11.76
CA LYS A 480 2.81 21.58 11.36
C LYS A 480 4.13 21.98 10.71
N PHE A 481 4.06 22.44 9.47
CA PHE A 481 5.21 22.88 8.68
C PHE A 481 4.90 24.24 8.08
N GLY A 482 5.35 25.30 8.76
CA GLY A 482 4.99 26.67 8.42
C GLY A 482 3.48 26.89 8.50
N GLU A 483 2.86 27.20 7.37
CA GLU A 483 1.42 27.49 7.26
C GLU A 483 0.56 26.25 7.03
N VAL A 484 1.15 25.09 6.75
CA VAL A 484 0.42 23.85 6.51
C VAL A 484 0.41 23.02 7.79
N ALA A 485 -0.78 22.69 8.28
CA ALA A 485 -0.96 21.75 9.38
C ALA A 485 -1.76 20.53 8.94
N ILE A 486 -1.40 19.36 9.46
CA ILE A 486 -2.01 18.08 9.13
C ILE A 486 -2.49 17.46 10.45
N ALA A 487 -3.80 17.27 10.57
CA ALA A 487 -4.44 16.66 11.72
C ALA A 487 -5.03 15.31 11.31
N CYS A 488 -4.29 14.25 11.61
CA CYS A 488 -4.53 12.88 11.16
C CYS A 488 -5.08 12.01 12.29
N SER A 489 -6.10 11.22 11.96
CA SER A 489 -6.72 10.24 12.86
C SER A 489 -6.86 8.89 12.15
N SER A 490 -5.77 8.40 11.56
CA SER A 490 -5.82 7.21 10.71
C SER A 490 -5.94 5.90 11.52
N PRO A 491 -6.85 4.99 11.15
CA PRO A 491 -6.92 3.65 11.70
C PRO A 491 -6.01 2.64 11.00
N GLU A 492 -5.45 2.97 9.83
CA GLU A 492 -4.81 2.00 8.94
C GLU A 492 -3.30 2.25 8.81
N ARG A 493 -2.53 1.18 8.99
CA ARG A 493 -1.08 1.15 8.74
C ARG A 493 -0.85 0.86 7.26
N PHE A 494 0.00 1.64 6.62
CA PHE A 494 0.51 1.32 5.29
C PHE A 494 1.49 0.14 5.38
N LEU A 495 2.61 0.35 6.07
CA LEU A 495 3.57 -0.69 6.37
C LEU A 495 4.44 -0.32 7.58
N LYS A 496 5.00 -1.34 8.22
CA LYS A 496 6.02 -1.25 9.25
C LYS A 496 7.22 -2.09 8.84
N ILE A 497 8.42 -1.62 9.08
CA ILE A 497 9.68 -2.36 8.92
C ILE A 497 10.42 -2.24 10.24
N ASP A 498 10.76 -3.36 10.86
CA ASP A 498 11.58 -3.35 12.06
C ASP A 498 13.08 -3.23 11.73
N SER A 499 13.90 -3.05 12.76
CA SER A 499 15.36 -2.95 12.63
C SER A 499 16.04 -4.22 12.10
N GLN A 500 15.34 -5.36 12.06
CA GLN A 500 15.84 -6.62 11.50
C GLN A 500 15.47 -6.79 10.03
N GLY A 501 14.60 -5.93 9.47
CA GLY A 501 14.16 -5.99 8.09
C GLY A 501 12.88 -6.80 7.89
N TRP A 502 12.13 -7.13 8.95
CA TRP A 502 10.79 -7.68 8.81
C TRP A 502 9.80 -6.58 8.45
N VAL A 503 9.17 -6.75 7.29
CA VAL A 503 8.10 -5.90 6.78
C VAL A 503 6.75 -6.48 7.23
N GLU A 504 5.85 -5.64 7.71
CA GLU A 504 4.45 -5.98 8.02
C GLU A 504 3.50 -4.95 7.41
N THR A 505 2.41 -5.42 6.79
CA THR A 505 1.28 -4.58 6.38
C THR A 505 -0.04 -5.21 6.83
N LYS A 506 -1.02 -4.36 7.16
CA LYS A 506 -2.29 -4.76 7.76
C LYS A 506 -3.48 -4.10 7.05
N PRO A 507 -3.86 -4.56 5.84
CA PRO A 507 -5.03 -4.01 5.16
C PRO A 507 -6.31 -4.29 5.96
N ILE A 508 -7.14 -3.27 6.07
CA ILE A 508 -8.42 -3.32 6.80
C ILE A 508 -9.55 -3.21 5.79
N LYS A 509 -10.54 -4.11 5.86
CA LYS A 509 -11.79 -4.03 5.10
C LYS A 509 -12.97 -4.34 5.99
N GLY A 510 -14.10 -3.68 5.78
CA GLY A 510 -15.27 -3.79 6.64
C GLY A 510 -15.04 -3.32 8.09
N THR A 511 -15.94 -2.50 8.61
CA THR A 511 -15.88 -2.05 10.00
C THR A 511 -17.30 -1.95 10.54
N LEU A 512 -17.55 -2.59 11.67
CA LEU A 512 -18.83 -2.51 12.37
C LEU A 512 -18.63 -2.00 13.78
N HIS A 513 -19.59 -1.22 14.29
CA HIS A 513 -19.61 -0.84 15.70
C HIS A 513 -19.79 -2.07 16.61
N ARG A 514 -19.47 -1.93 17.89
CA ARG A 514 -19.81 -2.96 18.91
C ARG A 514 -21.31 -3.01 19.15
N GLY A 515 -21.83 -4.19 19.46
CA GLY A 515 -23.21 -4.37 19.88
C GLY A 515 -23.49 -3.67 21.21
N LYS A 516 -24.74 -3.26 21.44
CA LYS A 516 -25.16 -2.67 22.72
C LYS A 516 -25.20 -3.70 23.85
N ASN A 517 -25.23 -4.99 23.49
CA ASN A 517 -25.18 -6.14 24.37
C ASN A 517 -24.40 -7.29 23.70
N ALA A 518 -24.10 -8.35 24.46
CA ALA A 518 -23.27 -9.46 23.99
C ALA A 518 -23.89 -10.24 22.81
N GLU A 519 -25.21 -10.39 22.76
CA GLU A 519 -25.90 -11.11 21.68
C GLU A 519 -25.82 -10.33 20.37
N GLU A 520 -26.14 -9.04 20.40
CA GLU A 520 -26.00 -8.14 19.25
C GLU A 520 -24.55 -8.08 18.76
N ASP A 521 -23.59 -8.04 19.68
CA ASP A 521 -22.16 -7.99 19.36
C ASP A 521 -21.68 -9.25 18.62
N LEU A 522 -22.16 -10.43 19.03
CA LEU A 522 -21.89 -11.69 18.35
C LEU A 522 -22.53 -11.74 16.95
N VAL A 523 -23.75 -11.22 16.80
CA VAL A 523 -24.42 -11.13 15.49
C VAL A 523 -23.66 -10.19 14.55
N LEU A 524 -23.25 -9.00 15.02
CA LEU A 524 -22.49 -8.05 14.21
C LEU A 524 -21.14 -8.63 13.80
N ARG A 525 -20.43 -9.27 14.74
CA ARG A 525 -19.18 -9.98 14.44
C ARG A 525 -19.37 -11.07 13.38
N GLY A 526 -20.39 -11.90 13.54
CA GLY A 526 -20.73 -12.96 12.59
C GLY A 526 -21.11 -12.40 11.21
N ARG A 527 -21.79 -11.25 11.15
CA ARG A 527 -22.13 -10.56 9.90
C ARG A 527 -20.87 -10.12 9.16
N LEU A 528 -19.93 -9.46 9.85
CA LEU A 528 -18.68 -9.02 9.23
C LEU A 528 -17.82 -10.22 8.77
N GLN A 529 -17.74 -11.27 9.59
CA GLN A 529 -16.97 -12.47 9.27
C GLN A 529 -17.45 -13.18 8.00
N ASN A 530 -18.76 -13.13 7.73
CA ASN A 530 -19.40 -13.80 6.59
C ASN A 530 -19.76 -12.83 5.45
N SER A 531 -19.33 -11.56 5.51
CA SER A 531 -19.58 -10.57 4.47
C SER A 531 -18.79 -10.94 3.21
N GLU A 532 -19.50 -11.40 2.18
CA GLU A 532 -18.87 -11.78 0.90
C GLU A 532 -18.15 -10.59 0.24
N LYS A 533 -18.76 -9.40 0.29
CA LYS A 533 -18.15 -8.16 -0.22
C LYS A 533 -16.83 -7.85 0.48
N ASP A 534 -16.84 -7.77 1.81
CA ASP A 534 -15.66 -7.37 2.58
C ASP A 534 -14.52 -8.39 2.45
N ARG A 535 -14.86 -9.69 2.40
CA ARG A 535 -13.89 -10.77 2.19
C ARG A 535 -13.26 -10.72 0.81
N ALA A 536 -14.07 -10.53 -0.24
CA ALA A 536 -13.56 -10.42 -1.61
C ALA A 536 -12.66 -9.20 -1.79
N GLU A 537 -13.07 -8.06 -1.23
CA GLU A 537 -12.26 -6.83 -1.23
C GLU A 537 -10.95 -7.03 -0.47
N ASN A 538 -11.01 -7.64 0.73
CA ASN A 538 -9.80 -7.91 1.50
C ASN A 538 -8.85 -8.84 0.75
N LEU A 539 -9.37 -9.90 0.11
CA LEU A 539 -8.55 -10.85 -0.65
C LEU A 539 -7.82 -10.18 -1.82
N MET A 540 -8.50 -9.32 -2.57
CA MET A 540 -7.89 -8.55 -3.67
C MET A 540 -6.70 -7.72 -3.18
N ILE A 541 -6.84 -7.04 -2.03
CA ILE A 541 -5.78 -6.22 -1.45
C ILE A 541 -4.68 -7.08 -0.83
N VAL A 542 -5.01 -8.21 -0.19
CA VAL A 542 -4.02 -9.14 0.36
C VAL A 542 -3.09 -9.64 -0.74
N ASP A 543 -3.62 -10.13 -1.86
CA ASP A 543 -2.79 -10.62 -2.95
C ASP A 543 -1.99 -9.50 -3.62
N LEU A 544 -2.53 -8.27 -3.68
CA LEU A 544 -1.79 -7.11 -4.19
C LEU A 544 -0.61 -6.75 -3.27
N LEU A 545 -0.80 -6.78 -1.96
CA LEU A 545 0.26 -6.49 -1.00
C LEU A 545 1.30 -7.60 -0.94
N ARG A 546 0.89 -8.87 -1.07
CA ARG A 546 1.84 -9.99 -1.26
C ARG A 546 2.72 -9.79 -2.50
N ASN A 547 2.13 -9.30 -3.59
CA ASN A 547 2.87 -8.98 -4.81
C ASN A 547 3.84 -7.81 -4.59
N ASP A 548 3.41 -6.74 -3.93
CA ASP A 548 4.29 -5.62 -3.63
C ASP A 548 5.47 -6.04 -2.76
N LEU A 549 5.24 -6.85 -1.72
CA LEU A 549 6.33 -7.40 -0.91
C LEU A 549 7.16 -8.42 -1.68
N GLY A 550 6.55 -9.20 -2.58
CA GLY A 550 7.22 -10.20 -3.41
C GLY A 550 8.28 -9.63 -4.35
N LYS A 551 8.25 -8.32 -4.63
CA LYS A 551 9.29 -7.59 -5.40
C LYS A 551 10.57 -7.35 -4.59
N VAL A 552 10.45 -7.21 -3.28
CA VAL A 552 11.53 -6.69 -2.40
C VAL A 552 11.89 -7.61 -1.23
N CYS A 553 11.10 -8.65 -0.98
CA CYS A 553 11.32 -9.63 0.07
C CYS A 553 11.94 -10.93 -0.45
N GLN A 554 12.65 -11.62 0.43
CA GLN A 554 13.29 -12.89 0.17
C GLN A 554 12.25 -13.98 -0.16
N VAL A 555 12.61 -14.86 -1.10
CA VAL A 555 11.75 -15.96 -1.52
C VAL A 555 11.36 -16.86 -0.35
N GLY A 556 10.07 -17.18 -0.24
CA GLY A 556 9.51 -18.01 0.84
C GLY A 556 9.27 -17.29 2.17
N THR A 557 9.60 -16.00 2.28
CA THR A 557 9.36 -15.22 3.50
C THR A 557 8.05 -14.43 3.46
N VAL A 558 7.45 -14.22 2.28
CA VAL A 558 6.17 -13.52 2.13
C VAL A 558 5.03 -14.43 2.59
N GLN A 559 4.46 -14.16 3.76
CA GLN A 559 3.47 -14.98 4.42
C GLN A 559 2.26 -14.16 4.88
N VAL A 560 1.12 -14.83 5.05
CA VAL A 560 -0.13 -14.23 5.55
C VAL A 560 -0.54 -14.93 6.85
N PRO A 561 0.11 -14.65 7.99
CA PRO A 561 -0.15 -15.34 9.26
C PRO A 561 -1.60 -15.17 9.76
N LYS A 562 -2.26 -14.07 9.41
CA LYS A 562 -3.66 -13.80 9.72
C LYS A 562 -4.38 -13.39 8.45
N LEU A 563 -5.41 -14.13 8.05
CA LEU A 563 -6.19 -13.88 6.84
C LEU A 563 -7.66 -13.66 7.18
N MET A 564 -8.16 -12.45 6.94
CA MET A 564 -9.55 -12.04 7.17
C MET A 564 -10.03 -12.34 8.61
N GLU A 565 -9.16 -12.13 9.59
CA GLU A 565 -9.49 -12.30 10.99
C GLU A 565 -10.33 -11.13 11.48
N ILE A 566 -11.34 -11.40 12.31
CA ILE A 566 -12.07 -10.32 12.98
C ILE A 566 -11.31 -9.90 14.22
N GLU A 567 -10.70 -8.72 14.18
CA GLU A 567 -10.13 -8.06 15.34
C GLU A 567 -11.22 -7.25 16.05
N THR A 568 -11.45 -7.58 17.33
CA THR A 568 -12.42 -6.90 18.19
C THR A 568 -11.70 -5.89 19.06
N TYR A 569 -12.12 -4.64 18.96
CA TYR A 569 -11.62 -3.55 19.76
C TYR A 569 -12.69 -3.00 20.70
N ALA A 570 -12.33 -2.05 21.56
CA ALA A 570 -13.24 -1.45 22.53
C ALA A 570 -14.55 -0.90 21.91
N THR A 571 -14.47 -0.27 20.73
CA THR A 571 -15.60 0.43 20.09
C THR A 571 -16.05 -0.14 18.75
N LEU A 572 -15.31 -1.08 18.16
CA LEU A 572 -15.61 -1.61 16.83
C LEU A 572 -15.03 -3.02 16.60
N HIS A 573 -15.52 -3.70 15.55
CA HIS A 573 -14.95 -4.89 14.93
C HIS A 573 -14.40 -4.52 13.55
N GLN A 574 -13.27 -5.12 13.16
CA GLN A 574 -12.64 -4.96 11.84
C GLN A 574 -12.23 -6.30 11.26
N LEU A 575 -12.36 -6.46 9.94
CA LEU A 575 -11.79 -7.59 9.22
C LEU A 575 -10.40 -7.19 8.72
N VAL A 576 -9.39 -7.86 9.28
CA VAL A 576 -7.97 -7.51 9.14
C VAL A 576 -7.22 -8.73 8.61
N SER A 577 -6.30 -8.47 7.69
CA SER A 577 -5.27 -9.45 7.30
C SER A 577 -3.91 -8.90 7.68
N THR A 578 -2.96 -9.79 7.98
CA THR A 578 -1.55 -9.42 8.25
C THR A 578 -0.69 -10.12 7.22
N ILE A 579 0.07 -9.34 6.46
CA ILE A 579 1.05 -9.83 5.48
C ILE A 579 2.43 -9.45 5.99
N GLN A 580 3.35 -10.41 6.00
CA GLN A 580 4.72 -10.22 6.44
C GLN A 580 5.71 -10.71 5.39
N GLY A 581 6.91 -10.14 5.36
CA GLY A 581 8.00 -10.57 4.49
C GLY A 581 9.34 -10.08 5.03
N HIS A 582 10.43 -10.79 4.75
CA HIS A 582 11.76 -10.38 5.17
C HIS A 582 12.48 -9.70 4.01
N LEU A 583 12.90 -8.46 4.21
CA LEU A 583 13.51 -7.63 3.18
C LEU A 583 14.79 -8.29 2.60
N LEU A 584 15.03 -8.07 1.30
CA LEU A 584 16.29 -8.48 0.68
C LEU A 584 17.48 -7.76 1.35
N PRO A 585 18.62 -8.43 1.61
CA PRO A 585 19.73 -7.85 2.37
C PRO A 585 20.33 -6.56 1.80
N ASP A 586 20.23 -6.37 0.48
CA ASP A 586 20.79 -5.21 -0.23
C ASP A 586 19.80 -4.04 -0.36
N LEU A 587 18.57 -4.19 0.15
CA LEU A 587 17.52 -3.18 0.10
C LEU A 587 17.34 -2.49 1.46
N GLN A 588 16.91 -1.22 1.42
CA GLN A 588 16.57 -0.44 2.59
C GLN A 588 15.07 -0.24 2.71
N ALA A 589 14.60 0.22 3.88
CA ALA A 589 13.20 0.52 4.13
C ALA A 589 12.57 1.43 3.05
N VAL A 590 13.33 2.42 2.56
CA VAL A 590 12.91 3.35 1.50
C VAL A 590 12.64 2.63 0.17
N ASP A 591 13.44 1.60 -0.18
CA ASP A 591 13.24 0.80 -1.39
C ASP A 591 11.93 0.01 -1.31
N CYS A 592 11.64 -0.57 -0.13
CA CYS A 592 10.39 -1.28 0.12
C CYS A 592 9.18 -0.35 0.00
N VAL A 593 9.27 0.85 0.60
CA VAL A 593 8.21 1.87 0.51
C VAL A 593 7.96 2.25 -0.95
N ARG A 594 9.02 2.56 -1.72
CA ARG A 594 8.91 2.93 -3.14
C ARG A 594 8.27 1.82 -3.98
N ALA A 595 8.65 0.57 -3.76
CA ALA A 595 8.12 -0.58 -4.50
C ALA A 595 6.63 -0.85 -4.22
N ALA A 596 6.17 -0.54 -2.99
CA ALA A 596 4.79 -0.70 -2.57
C ALA A 596 3.91 0.54 -2.84
N TRP A 597 4.49 1.66 -3.28
CA TRP A 597 3.78 2.94 -3.38
C TRP A 597 2.87 3.04 -4.62
N PRO A 598 1.71 3.74 -4.53
CA PRO A 598 0.99 4.11 -3.30
C PRO A 598 0.34 2.90 -2.62
N GLY A 599 -0.16 3.11 -1.39
CA GLY A 599 -0.81 2.06 -0.61
C GLY A 599 -1.96 1.37 -1.36
N GLY A 600 -1.96 0.03 -1.35
CA GLY A 600 -2.93 -0.81 -2.06
C GLY A 600 -4.39 -0.48 -1.77
N SER A 601 -4.72 -0.26 -0.49
CA SER A 601 -6.08 0.11 -0.05
C SER A 601 -6.58 1.44 -0.63
N MET A 602 -5.65 2.33 -1.03
CA MET A 602 -5.95 3.65 -1.58
C MET A 602 -5.79 3.72 -3.10
N THR A 603 -5.60 2.58 -3.78
CA THR A 603 -5.45 2.53 -5.23
C THR A 603 -6.46 1.55 -5.82
N GLY A 604 -6.06 0.30 -5.98
CA GLY A 604 -6.83 -0.77 -6.60
C GLY A 604 -5.90 -1.75 -7.32
N ALA A 605 -6.49 -2.74 -7.98
CA ALA A 605 -5.76 -3.83 -8.61
C ALA A 605 -6.35 -4.10 -10.00
N PRO A 606 -5.58 -4.21 -11.09
CA PRO A 606 -4.13 -3.99 -11.17
C PRO A 606 -3.72 -2.53 -10.96
N LYS A 607 -2.62 -2.29 -10.23
CA LYS A 607 -2.30 -0.97 -9.64
C LYS A 607 -2.12 0.12 -10.70
N ILE A 608 -1.26 -0.12 -11.70
CA ILE A 608 -0.91 0.91 -12.70
C ILE A 608 -2.12 1.30 -13.57
N ARG A 609 -2.86 0.31 -14.10
CA ARG A 609 -4.09 0.58 -14.87
C ARG A 609 -5.15 1.30 -14.03
N THR A 610 -5.29 0.90 -12.76
CA THR A 610 -6.24 1.55 -11.85
C THR A 610 -5.85 3.00 -11.54
N LEU A 611 -4.56 3.32 -11.41
CA LEU A 611 -4.10 4.69 -11.23
C LEU A 611 -4.46 5.58 -12.44
N GLN A 612 -4.36 5.06 -13.67
CA GLN A 612 -4.78 5.77 -14.88
C GLN A 612 -6.29 6.05 -14.89
N ILE A 613 -7.10 5.07 -14.46
CA ILE A 613 -8.55 5.23 -14.30
C ILE A 613 -8.85 6.31 -13.25
N ILE A 614 -8.19 6.25 -12.09
CA ILE A 614 -8.31 7.24 -11.01
C ILE A 614 -7.99 8.64 -11.54
N ASP A 615 -6.88 8.82 -12.24
CA ASP A 615 -6.48 10.14 -12.77
C ASP A 615 -7.51 10.74 -13.71
N ARG A 616 -8.10 9.90 -14.57
CA ARG A 616 -9.15 10.32 -15.51
C ARG A 616 -10.44 10.72 -14.80
N LEU A 617 -10.82 9.98 -13.75
CA LEU A 617 -12.10 10.17 -13.03
C LEU A 617 -12.04 11.27 -11.97
N GLU A 618 -10.91 11.42 -11.27
CA GLU A 618 -10.80 12.35 -10.15
C GLU A 618 -10.54 13.79 -10.58
N GLN A 619 -9.78 13.98 -11.66
CA GLN A 619 -9.48 15.29 -12.26
C GLN A 619 -8.81 16.31 -11.31
N GLU A 620 -8.29 15.85 -10.17
CA GLU A 620 -7.56 16.66 -9.20
C GLU A 620 -6.54 15.77 -8.47
N ALA A 621 -5.47 16.39 -7.96
CA ALA A 621 -4.49 15.67 -7.15
C ALA A 621 -5.05 15.30 -5.79
N ARG A 622 -4.63 14.15 -5.25
CA ARG A 622 -4.95 13.80 -3.85
C ARG A 622 -4.04 14.50 -2.86
N GLY A 623 -2.82 14.86 -3.29
CA GLY A 623 -1.84 15.56 -2.46
C GLY A 623 -1.44 14.74 -1.23
N ILE A 624 -1.57 15.31 -0.03
CA ILE A 624 -1.23 14.63 1.23
C ILE A 624 -2.22 13.49 1.53
N TYR A 625 -3.50 13.64 1.16
CA TYR A 625 -4.51 12.60 1.35
C TYR A 625 -4.20 11.37 0.47
N SER A 626 -4.51 10.17 0.97
CA SER A 626 -4.08 8.89 0.37
C SER A 626 -2.57 8.66 0.33
N GLY A 627 -1.76 9.59 0.84
CA GLY A 627 -0.34 9.42 1.10
C GLY A 627 -0.08 8.66 2.39
N SER A 628 1.02 8.98 3.05
CA SER A 628 1.46 8.33 4.29
C SER A 628 2.16 9.30 5.24
N ILE A 629 1.92 9.18 6.54
CA ILE A 629 2.62 9.89 7.62
C ILE A 629 3.35 8.88 8.50
N GLY A 630 4.56 9.23 8.93
CA GLY A 630 5.33 8.45 9.89
C GLY A 630 6.81 8.79 9.84
N PHE A 631 7.68 7.79 9.99
CA PHE A 631 9.12 8.01 10.10
C PHE A 631 9.99 6.97 9.37
N PHE A 632 11.22 7.39 9.07
CA PHE A 632 12.37 6.55 8.71
C PHE A 632 13.47 6.72 9.76
N GLY A 633 13.68 5.67 10.55
CA GLY A 633 14.63 5.64 11.67
C GLY A 633 16.05 5.33 11.23
N LEU A 634 17.04 5.83 11.98
CA LEU A 634 18.45 5.60 11.70
C LEU A 634 18.92 4.15 11.99
N ASN A 635 18.12 3.38 12.72
CA ASN A 635 18.31 1.93 12.90
C ASN A 635 17.72 1.09 11.75
N GLY A 636 17.20 1.72 10.69
CA GLY A 636 16.55 1.05 9.57
C GLY A 636 15.06 0.79 9.74
N SER A 637 14.48 1.11 10.91
CA SER A 637 13.05 0.90 11.17
C SER A 637 12.19 1.98 10.52
N THR A 638 10.97 1.63 10.15
CA THR A 638 9.97 2.52 9.55
C THR A 638 8.58 2.13 10.04
N ASP A 639 7.73 3.10 10.36
CA ASP A 639 6.30 2.87 10.60
C ASP A 639 5.53 4.00 9.93
N LEU A 640 4.64 3.63 9.01
CA LEU A 640 3.97 4.52 8.08
C LEU A 640 2.48 4.20 8.07
N ASN A 641 1.63 5.21 8.27
CA ASN A 641 0.19 5.06 8.19
C ASN A 641 -0.33 5.27 6.76
N ILE A 642 -1.62 5.04 6.52
CA ILE A 642 -2.31 5.59 5.35
C ILE A 642 -2.96 6.92 5.75
N VAL A 643 -2.79 7.99 4.96
CA VAL A 643 -3.43 9.28 5.24
C VAL A 643 -4.90 9.25 4.84
N ILE A 644 -5.71 8.77 5.77
CA ILE A 644 -7.18 8.79 5.76
C ILE A 644 -7.68 9.39 7.07
N ARG A 645 -8.95 9.80 7.13
CA ARG A 645 -9.52 10.48 8.31
C ARG A 645 -8.62 11.62 8.79
N THR A 646 -8.18 12.43 7.83
CA THR A 646 -7.20 13.51 8.04
C THR A 646 -7.74 14.82 7.48
N ALA A 647 -7.53 15.91 8.21
CA ALA A 647 -7.75 17.27 7.71
C ALA A 647 -6.42 17.97 7.45
N ILE A 648 -6.35 18.71 6.35
CA ILE A 648 -5.22 19.58 5.99
C ILE A 648 -5.72 21.01 6.18
N LEU A 649 -5.04 21.77 7.03
CA LEU A 649 -5.41 23.13 7.40
C LEU A 649 -4.38 24.11 6.86
N THR A 650 -4.85 25.12 6.13
CA THR A 650 -4.08 26.29 5.69
C THR A 650 -4.80 27.58 6.10
N PRO A 651 -4.12 28.74 6.09
CA PRO A 651 -4.78 30.02 6.38
C PRO A 651 -5.98 30.34 5.48
N GLN A 652 -6.04 29.75 4.29
CA GLN A 652 -7.08 30.02 3.29
C GLN A 652 -8.25 29.04 3.36
N GLU A 653 -7.99 27.75 3.60
CA GLU A 653 -9.03 26.72 3.63
C GLU A 653 -8.62 25.49 4.46
N THR A 654 -9.63 24.68 4.81
CA THR A 654 -9.43 23.35 5.37
C THR A 654 -10.02 22.31 4.41
N SER A 655 -9.25 21.26 4.12
CA SER A 655 -9.67 20.16 3.25
C SER A 655 -9.66 18.81 3.98
N ILE A 656 -10.61 17.96 3.61
CA ILE A 656 -10.79 16.60 4.14
C ILE A 656 -10.96 15.66 2.95
N GLY A 657 -10.05 14.71 2.78
CA GLY A 657 -10.20 13.66 1.78
C GLY A 657 -11.15 12.56 2.24
N VAL A 658 -11.97 12.08 1.31
CA VAL A 658 -12.94 10.97 1.53
C VAL A 658 -12.91 10.02 0.34
N GLY A 659 -13.32 8.77 0.54
CA GLY A 659 -13.37 7.78 -0.56
C GLY A 659 -13.71 6.38 -0.11
N GLY A 660 -13.86 5.47 -1.07
CA GLY A 660 -14.24 4.08 -0.87
C GLY A 660 -13.76 3.18 -2.01
N GLY A 661 -13.67 1.88 -1.71
CA GLY A 661 -13.32 0.87 -2.69
C GLY A 661 -14.55 0.47 -3.51
N ILE A 662 -14.55 0.82 -4.80
CA ILE A 662 -15.59 0.40 -5.73
C ILE A 662 -15.23 -0.99 -6.27
N VAL A 663 -16.11 -1.95 -6.03
CA VAL A 663 -16.02 -3.33 -6.52
C VAL A 663 -17.27 -3.68 -7.31
N ALA A 664 -17.29 -4.81 -8.03
CA ALA A 664 -18.45 -5.23 -8.82
C ALA A 664 -19.76 -5.36 -8.01
N MET A 665 -19.66 -5.53 -6.68
CA MET A 665 -20.79 -5.61 -5.75
C MET A 665 -21.15 -4.28 -5.08
N SER A 666 -20.53 -3.17 -5.47
CA SER A 666 -20.79 -1.84 -4.89
C SER A 666 -22.12 -1.26 -5.37
N ASP A 667 -22.86 -0.64 -4.45
CA ASP A 667 -24.08 0.13 -4.74
C ASP A 667 -23.73 1.64 -4.76
N PRO A 668 -23.96 2.37 -5.86
CA PRO A 668 -23.54 3.77 -5.96
C PRO A 668 -24.08 4.70 -4.87
N GLU A 669 -25.29 4.45 -4.38
CA GLU A 669 -25.89 5.30 -3.34
C GLU A 669 -25.29 5.01 -1.96
N ALA A 670 -25.09 3.73 -1.63
CA ALA A 670 -24.41 3.32 -0.41
C ALA A 670 -22.97 3.87 -0.35
N GLU A 671 -22.23 3.85 -1.47
CA GLU A 671 -20.86 4.37 -1.54
C GLU A 671 -20.83 5.91 -1.36
N CYS A 672 -21.81 6.64 -1.91
CA CYS A 672 -21.97 8.08 -1.68
C CYS A 672 -22.23 8.40 -0.20
N GLN A 673 -23.08 7.62 0.46
CA GLN A 673 -23.36 7.80 1.89
C GLN A 673 -22.14 7.46 2.74
N GLU A 674 -21.38 6.43 2.34
CA GLU A 674 -20.18 5.99 3.04
C GLU A 674 -19.10 7.08 3.08
N ILE A 675 -18.87 7.83 2.00
CA ILE A 675 -17.86 8.89 2.00
C ILE A 675 -18.21 10.03 2.98
N LEU A 676 -19.49 10.37 3.13
CA LEU A 676 -19.94 11.40 4.08
C LEU A 676 -19.84 10.91 5.52
N LEU A 677 -20.22 9.65 5.76
CA LEU A 677 -20.02 8.98 7.04
C LEU A 677 -18.53 8.96 7.43
N LYS A 678 -17.64 8.77 6.45
CA LYS A 678 -16.18 8.81 6.67
C LYS A 678 -15.66 10.19 7.05
N ALA A 679 -16.27 11.27 6.57
CA ALA A 679 -15.89 12.63 6.95
C ALA A 679 -16.55 13.16 8.23
N GLN A 680 -17.64 12.53 8.70
CA GLN A 680 -18.48 13.06 9.76
C GLN A 680 -17.70 13.50 11.01
N ALA A 681 -16.82 12.63 11.53
CA ALA A 681 -16.04 12.94 12.73
C ALA A 681 -15.15 14.19 12.56
N LEU A 682 -14.62 14.41 11.35
CA LEU A 682 -13.75 15.55 11.07
C LEU A 682 -14.57 16.84 10.92
N MET A 683 -15.72 16.78 10.25
CA MET A 683 -16.65 17.91 10.15
C MET A 683 -17.17 18.32 11.55
N GLN A 684 -17.54 17.34 12.39
CA GLN A 684 -17.94 17.57 13.77
C GLN A 684 -16.80 18.16 14.61
N ALA A 685 -15.56 17.72 14.43
CA ALA A 685 -14.41 18.30 15.13
C ALA A 685 -14.16 19.76 14.73
N ILE A 686 -14.38 20.14 13.46
CA ILE A 686 -14.29 21.54 13.02
C ILE A 686 -15.42 22.35 13.68
N ALA A 687 -16.66 21.89 13.58
CA ALA A 687 -17.82 22.58 14.16
C ALA A 687 -17.73 22.72 15.70
N LEU A 688 -17.24 21.69 16.41
CA LEU A 688 -16.97 21.75 17.85
C LEU A 688 -15.89 22.79 18.18
N THR A 689 -14.78 22.78 17.44
CA THR A 689 -13.66 23.71 17.70
C THR A 689 -14.07 25.16 17.44
N VAL A 690 -14.85 25.40 16.39
CA VAL A 690 -15.25 26.76 15.99
C VAL A 690 -16.46 27.26 16.78
N HIS A 691 -17.47 26.42 17.03
CA HIS A 691 -18.77 26.85 17.57
C HIS A 691 -19.13 26.26 18.94
N GLY A 692 -18.36 25.27 19.42
CA GLY A 692 -18.73 24.50 20.61
C GLY A 692 -19.95 23.58 20.41
N ARG A 693 -20.38 23.34 19.16
CA ARG A 693 -21.52 22.49 18.81
C ARG A 693 -21.15 21.56 17.64
N PRO A 694 -21.31 20.23 17.77
CA PRO A 694 -20.85 19.29 16.74
C PRO A 694 -21.68 19.32 15.47
N ASP A 695 -22.97 19.67 15.56
CA ASP A 695 -23.89 19.59 14.43
C ASP A 695 -24.11 20.94 13.72
N ASN A 696 -23.33 21.97 14.06
CA ASN A 696 -23.45 23.29 13.44
C ASN A 696 -22.64 23.37 12.12
N TYR A 697 -22.94 22.47 11.19
CA TYR A 697 -22.37 22.45 9.84
C TYR A 697 -23.40 22.01 8.80
N GLN A 698 -23.12 22.31 7.53
CA GLN A 698 -23.90 21.84 6.38
C GLN A 698 -22.97 21.44 5.23
N VAL A 699 -23.38 20.43 4.44
CA VAL A 699 -22.69 20.00 3.22
C VAL A 699 -23.54 20.39 2.02
N LEU A 700 -23.02 21.23 1.13
CA LEU A 700 -23.80 21.68 -0.02
C LEU A 700 -24.03 20.56 -1.03
N GLY A 701 -25.26 20.47 -1.54
CA GLY A 701 -25.65 19.52 -2.59
C GLY A 701 -25.91 18.10 -2.09
N VAL A 702 -25.97 17.90 -0.77
CA VAL A 702 -26.45 16.69 -0.11
C VAL A 702 -27.76 17.07 0.57
N ASP A 703 -28.85 16.39 0.20
CA ASP A 703 -30.19 16.62 0.75
C ASP A 703 -30.36 16.07 2.18
#